data_AF-A0A093T6Y6-F1
#
_entry.id   AF-A0A093T6Y6-F1
#
_cell.length_a   1.000
_cell.length_b   1.000
_cell.length_c   1.000
_cell.angle_alpha   90.00
_cell.angle_beta   90.00
_cell.angle_gamma   90.00
#
_symmetry.space_group_name_H-M   'P 1'
#
loop_
_entity.id
_entity.type
_entity.pdbx_description
1 polymer ?
#
loop_
_entity_poly.entity_id
_entity_poly.type
_entity_poly.pdbx_seq_one_letter_code
_entity_poly.pdbx_strand_id
1 'polypeptide(L)'
;QSETSDKSSAESDSEPEVEQVSVYHKLLATLKPCPESESEEEEDESESEEDGESETEMDSEGSQEVGEADGGEEDKNDVPDQEEATDTAEWMLGQEQADGTDTSCDPSHGVIEFTDVKHESEFSLETNFMEDESGDCNADKRDSNSSQAFSEDPFKQHMDKELEEKEVEEMSTLPRTSSQSKWPRLGQLTFSSSLEKHKILKADRDVDVKQLYLHKPLESTWPKVNKQFLPSVSKPSDPSFTPLQRELFCIMNTYRDLFYPERNALTNGEEIRHAYCLHALNHVLKANAQVLSNNAKRRDQKPGTDNDDYRDQGLTRPKVLMIVPFRECALRIVHILISLLEVNDKRKIDVSNKKRFKGEFGSDPEEKPPNLKRPEDYEAIFAGNIDDHFRIGVAILQKSMRLYAPFYSSDIIIASPLGMRTIIGAEGEKKRDFDFLSSIEILIIDQADIYLMQNWEHVLHLMKHINLLPLDSHGVDFSRVRMLNLNNWSKYYRQTLLFSALQDPQINSVFNKHCFNYVGQVAVRNVPLRGSISHVVVQLPHVFRKLEAENLTSVIDARFQFFIDKVLPEYRDAIMSHTLIYVPSYFDYVRLRNYFKKEELNFTHICEYTKKAAVCRARRFFLKGEKQFLLFTERFHFYKRYTIKGIRNLIFYELPTYSHFYGEICNMMKATDNGVDATWTCTVLYSKYDAQKLAAVVGIERTAQMLQSKKNVHLFVTGEN
;
A
#
# COMPACT_ATOMS: atom_id res chain seq x y z
N GLN A 1 -58.87 -10.35 48.29
CA GLN A 1 -58.97 -10.38 49.77
C GLN A 1 -57.58 -10.73 50.27
N SER A 2 -57.08 -10.06 51.33
CA SER A 2 -55.70 -10.17 51.88
C SER A 2 -54.58 -9.83 50.86
N GLU A 3 -53.64 -8.89 51.04
CA GLU A 3 -53.16 -8.13 52.22
C GLU A 3 -52.64 -9.04 53.35
N THR A 4 -51.45 -8.86 53.95
CA THR A 4 -50.65 -7.63 54.15
C THR A 4 -49.14 -7.82 53.98
N SER A 5 -48.48 -6.68 53.74
CA SER A 5 -47.06 -6.31 53.91
C SER A 5 -46.19 -7.03 54.95
N ASP A 6 -44.86 -6.94 54.76
CA ASP A 6 -44.03 -6.15 55.70
C ASP A 6 -42.74 -5.54 55.07
N LYS A 7 -42.03 -4.67 55.80
CA LYS A 7 -40.87 -3.88 55.33
C LYS A 7 -39.58 -4.16 56.13
N SER A 8 -38.42 -4.17 55.46
CA SER A 8 -37.15 -3.69 56.05
C SER A 8 -36.07 -3.43 55.00
N SER A 9 -35.20 -2.46 55.28
CA SER A 9 -34.06 -2.01 54.47
C SER A 9 -32.74 -2.72 54.82
N ALA A 10 -31.93 -3.04 53.80
CA ALA A 10 -30.46 -3.02 53.83
C ALA A 10 -30.02 -2.89 52.35
N GLU A 11 -29.43 -1.76 51.95
CA GLU A 11 -27.98 -1.48 51.88
C GLU A 11 -27.34 -1.96 50.55
N SER A 12 -26.39 -1.17 50.07
CA SER A 12 -25.82 -1.28 48.73
C SER A 12 -24.38 -1.77 48.78
N ASP A 13 -24.16 -3.05 48.49
CA ASP A 13 -22.83 -3.56 48.12
C ASP A 13 -22.81 -3.79 46.60
N SER A 14 -22.19 -2.83 45.89
CA SER A 14 -21.80 -3.00 44.50
C SER A 14 -20.46 -3.72 44.45
N GLU A 15 -20.47 -5.04 44.32
CA GLU A 15 -19.25 -5.79 43.98
C GLU A 15 -18.65 -5.22 42.69
N PRO A 16 -17.35 -4.86 42.66
CA PRO A 16 -16.72 -4.39 41.44
C PRO A 16 -16.55 -5.56 40.47
N GLU A 17 -17.03 -5.42 39.24
CA GLU A 17 -16.78 -6.41 38.19
C GLU A 17 -15.26 -6.57 38.00
N VAL A 18 -14.77 -7.80 38.20
CA VAL A 18 -13.34 -8.10 38.05
C VAL A 18 -13.01 -8.10 36.56
N GLU A 19 -12.51 -6.96 36.07
CA GLU A 19 -12.01 -6.81 34.71
C GLU A 19 -11.04 -7.96 34.38
N GLN A 20 -11.28 -8.65 33.26
CA GLN A 20 -10.38 -9.69 32.78
C GLN A 20 -9.08 -9.05 32.28
N VAL A 21 -8.13 -8.86 33.22
CA VAL A 21 -6.79 -8.31 32.97
C VAL A 21 -6.19 -8.95 31.72
N SER A 22 -6.05 -8.14 30.67
CA SER A 22 -5.58 -8.56 29.35
C SER A 22 -4.30 -9.38 29.46
N VAL A 23 -4.21 -10.46 28.67
CA VAL A 23 -3.05 -11.35 28.59
C VAL A 23 -1.75 -10.54 28.35
N TYR A 24 -1.87 -9.41 27.65
CA TYR A 24 -0.80 -8.42 27.45
C TYR A 24 -0.13 -7.94 28.75
N HIS A 25 -0.90 -7.68 29.81
CA HIS A 25 -0.35 -7.22 31.10
C HIS A 25 0.37 -8.34 31.87
N LYS A 26 -0.08 -9.60 31.74
CA LYS A 26 0.67 -10.76 32.26
C LYS A 26 2.00 -10.95 31.50
N LEU A 27 2.01 -10.70 30.19
CA LEU A 27 3.20 -10.76 29.35
C LEU A 27 4.20 -9.65 29.69
N LEU A 28 3.73 -8.43 29.96
CA LEU A 28 4.55 -7.33 30.47
C LEU A 28 5.09 -7.59 31.88
N ALA A 29 4.34 -8.27 32.75
CA ALA A 29 4.83 -8.66 34.08
C ALA A 29 6.01 -9.65 34.01
N THR A 30 6.02 -10.55 33.02
CA THR A 30 7.17 -11.43 32.73
C THR A 30 8.35 -10.76 32.01
N LEU A 31 8.26 -9.46 31.68
CA LEU A 31 9.29 -8.70 30.97
C LEU A 31 9.96 -7.61 31.82
N LYS A 32 9.65 -7.51 33.12
CA LYS A 32 10.41 -6.65 34.03
C LYS A 32 11.70 -7.35 34.49
N PRO A 33 12.89 -6.74 34.32
CA PRO A 33 14.07 -7.18 35.04
C PRO A 33 13.90 -6.90 36.55
N CYS A 34 14.53 -7.74 37.38
CA CYS A 34 14.72 -7.42 38.80
C CYS A 34 15.84 -6.37 38.91
N PRO A 35 15.78 -5.40 39.85
CA PRO A 35 16.83 -4.39 40.00
C PRO A 35 18.12 -4.99 40.58
N GLU A 36 19.23 -4.61 39.97
CA GLU A 36 20.59 -4.41 40.51
C GLU A 36 21.06 -5.26 41.71
N SER A 37 22.12 -6.03 41.46
CA SER A 37 23.21 -6.23 42.41
C SER A 37 24.54 -6.05 41.66
N GLU A 38 25.37 -5.12 42.11
CA GLU A 38 26.64 -4.77 41.48
C GLU A 38 27.70 -5.87 41.65
N SER A 39 28.37 -6.24 40.56
CA SER A 39 29.68 -6.92 40.58
C SER A 39 30.38 -6.73 39.24
N GLU A 40 31.48 -5.98 39.23
CA GLU A 40 32.33 -5.75 38.07
C GLU A 40 33.25 -6.97 37.83
N GLU A 41 33.07 -7.69 36.72
CA GLU A 41 34.09 -8.58 36.16
C GLU A 41 34.11 -8.37 34.63
N GLU A 42 35.13 -7.66 34.15
CA GLU A 42 35.47 -7.61 32.72
C GLU A 42 36.40 -8.80 32.41
N GLU A 43 36.05 -9.63 31.43
CA GLU A 43 36.95 -10.65 30.88
C GLU A 43 37.39 -10.24 29.46
N ASP A 44 38.67 -9.89 29.33
CA ASP A 44 39.32 -9.60 28.04
C ASP A 44 39.52 -10.88 27.22
N GLU A 45 38.84 -11.02 26.08
CA GLU A 45 39.27 -11.93 25.01
C GLU A 45 40.25 -11.23 24.06
N SER A 46 41.51 -11.15 24.47
CA SER A 46 42.61 -10.71 23.62
C SER A 46 43.14 -11.84 22.73
N GLU A 47 42.76 -11.88 21.46
CA GLU A 47 43.51 -12.65 20.44
C GLU A 47 44.55 -11.75 19.75
N SER A 48 45.77 -12.26 19.65
CA SER A 48 46.95 -11.52 19.17
C SER A 48 47.11 -11.57 17.65
N GLU A 49 47.37 -10.44 17.03
CA GLU A 49 47.93 -10.38 15.68
C GLU A 49 49.43 -10.72 15.73
N GLU A 50 49.87 -11.71 14.93
CA GLU A 50 51.28 -11.85 14.52
C GLU A 50 51.35 -11.69 12.99
N ASP A 51 52.22 -10.80 12.52
CA ASP A 51 52.49 -10.60 11.09
C ASP A 51 53.17 -11.82 10.46
N GLY A 52 52.72 -12.19 9.26
CA GLY A 52 53.32 -13.23 8.42
C GLY A 52 53.37 -12.77 6.96
N GLU A 53 54.59 -12.54 6.44
CA GLU A 53 54.79 -11.93 5.12
C GLU A 53 54.42 -12.85 3.95
N SER A 54 53.93 -12.21 2.88
CA SER A 54 54.01 -12.58 1.44
C SER A 54 54.05 -14.05 0.99
N GLU A 55 53.18 -14.39 0.04
CA GLU A 55 53.66 -14.81 -1.29
C GLU A 55 52.62 -14.51 -2.40
N THR A 56 53.08 -14.33 -3.64
CA THR A 56 52.27 -13.85 -4.78
C THR A 56 52.59 -14.58 -6.08
N GLU A 57 51.59 -15.28 -6.65
CA GLU A 57 51.43 -15.59 -8.09
C GLU A 57 49.91 -15.44 -8.39
N MET A 58 49.41 -14.82 -9.47
CA MET A 58 49.58 -15.10 -10.92
C MET A 58 49.06 -16.51 -11.26
N ASP A 59 48.23 -16.77 -12.29
CA ASP A 59 47.92 -16.08 -13.57
C ASP A 59 46.51 -16.55 -14.07
N SER A 60 45.90 -16.18 -15.22
CA SER A 60 45.93 -15.03 -16.18
C SER A 60 44.83 -15.23 -17.26
N GLU A 61 44.81 -14.37 -18.30
CA GLU A 61 44.09 -14.45 -19.60
C GLU A 61 42.54 -14.37 -19.59
N GLY A 62 41.86 -13.67 -20.51
CA GLY A 62 42.23 -12.78 -21.63
C GLY A 62 41.01 -11.87 -21.98
N SER A 63 41.07 -10.83 -22.82
CA SER A 63 41.90 -10.61 -24.02
C SER A 63 42.15 -9.11 -24.29
N GLN A 64 43.12 -8.80 -25.17
CA GLN A 64 43.61 -7.45 -25.52
C GLN A 64 42.87 -6.74 -26.69
N GLU A 65 42.94 -5.40 -26.67
CA GLU A 65 43.22 -4.42 -27.77
C GLU A 65 42.31 -4.39 -29.04
N VAL A 66 42.15 -3.28 -29.78
CA VAL A 66 43.07 -2.21 -30.30
C VAL A 66 42.39 -0.82 -30.03
N GLY A 67 43.02 0.35 -29.82
CA GLY A 67 44.13 1.06 -30.51
C GLY A 67 43.56 1.94 -31.66
N GLU A 68 44.04 3.16 -31.98
CA GLU A 68 45.16 3.98 -31.47
C GLU A 68 45.04 5.45 -32.03
N ALA A 69 45.86 6.40 -31.52
CA ALA A 69 46.30 7.68 -32.18
C ALA A 69 45.30 8.84 -32.47
N ASP A 70 45.67 10.15 -32.53
CA ASP A 70 46.84 10.94 -32.05
C ASP A 70 46.60 12.49 -32.23
N GLY A 71 47.40 13.36 -31.58
CA GLY A 71 47.52 14.82 -31.77
C GLY A 71 46.55 15.71 -30.94
N GLY A 72 46.89 16.89 -30.38
CA GLY A 72 48.05 17.80 -30.54
C GLY A 72 47.60 19.15 -31.17
N GLU A 73 48.01 20.38 -30.77
CA GLU A 73 48.94 20.94 -29.76
C GLU A 73 48.55 22.42 -29.43
N GLU A 74 48.98 22.96 -28.27
CA GLU A 74 49.31 24.38 -27.91
C GLU A 74 48.31 25.56 -28.29
N ASP A 75 48.42 26.83 -27.82
CA ASP A 75 49.48 27.53 -27.07
C ASP A 75 49.03 28.64 -26.04
N LYS A 76 50.03 29.18 -25.32
CA LYS A 76 50.13 30.03 -24.10
C LYS A 76 49.56 31.50 -24.13
N ASN A 77 49.79 32.20 -23.00
CA ASN A 77 49.89 33.66 -22.73
C ASN A 77 48.69 34.31 -21.97
N ASP A 78 48.86 35.18 -20.96
CA ASP A 78 50.05 35.53 -20.15
C ASP A 78 49.69 36.20 -18.78
N VAL A 79 50.70 36.62 -18.00
CA VAL A 79 50.72 36.98 -16.54
C VAL A 79 51.40 38.38 -16.33
N PRO A 80 51.52 39.07 -15.15
CA PRO A 80 50.73 39.26 -13.90
C PRO A 80 50.31 40.76 -13.64
N ASP A 81 49.83 41.06 -12.42
CA ASP A 81 50.37 42.05 -11.42
C ASP A 81 49.44 41.99 -10.16
N GLN A 82 49.83 41.72 -8.89
CA GLN A 82 50.81 42.33 -7.96
C GLN A 82 50.56 43.84 -7.67
N GLU A 83 50.56 44.41 -6.46
CA GLU A 83 50.49 43.98 -5.03
C GLU A 83 50.07 45.26 -4.21
N GLU A 84 49.86 45.40 -2.89
CA GLU A 84 50.05 44.70 -1.58
C GLU A 84 48.72 44.82 -0.77
N ALA A 85 48.29 43.91 0.13
CA ALA A 85 48.78 43.47 1.46
C ALA A 85 48.45 44.38 2.67
N THR A 86 47.81 43.80 3.70
CA THR A 86 48.05 44.07 5.15
C THR A 86 47.37 42.99 6.01
N ASP A 87 48.14 42.39 6.92
CA ASP A 87 47.82 41.08 7.52
C ASP A 87 46.80 41.08 8.66
N THR A 88 46.13 39.93 8.84
CA THR A 88 46.40 39.11 10.04
C THR A 88 46.06 37.63 9.80
N ALA A 89 47.09 36.77 9.79
CA ALA A 89 46.96 35.33 10.04
C ALA A 89 46.63 35.09 11.54
N GLU A 90 46.23 33.92 12.04
CA GLU A 90 46.79 32.56 11.91
C GLU A 90 45.69 31.49 12.14
N TRP A 91 45.79 30.23 11.71
CA TRP A 91 46.58 29.63 10.61
C TRP A 91 45.80 28.40 10.09
N MET A 92 46.11 27.98 8.87
CA MET A 92 45.46 26.90 8.12
C MET A 92 45.62 25.51 8.77
N LEU A 93 44.72 24.58 8.45
CA LEU A 93 45.02 23.54 7.45
C LEU A 93 43.77 22.73 7.11
N GLY A 94 43.72 22.19 5.90
CA GLY A 94 42.77 21.18 5.50
C GLY A 94 43.13 20.59 4.16
N GLN A 95 42.92 19.28 4.00
CA GLN A 95 42.41 18.68 2.78
C GLN A 95 41.86 17.28 3.06
N GLU A 96 40.74 16.99 2.39
CA GLU A 96 40.32 15.70 1.82
C GLU A 96 40.95 14.41 2.36
N GLN A 97 40.14 13.57 3.02
CA GLN A 97 39.63 12.33 2.39
C GLN A 97 38.42 11.79 3.15
N ALA A 98 37.77 10.76 2.60
CA ALA A 98 36.54 10.19 3.12
C ALA A 98 36.68 8.69 3.44
N ASP A 99 36.14 8.28 4.59
CA ASP A 99 35.22 7.14 4.66
C ASP A 99 34.21 7.38 5.81
N GLY A 100 33.12 6.63 5.85
CA GLY A 100 31.93 6.95 6.67
C GLY A 100 31.80 6.19 7.99
N THR A 101 31.11 6.81 8.94
CA THR A 101 30.56 6.17 10.15
C THR A 101 29.07 6.44 10.32
N ASP A 102 28.38 5.54 11.02
CA ASP A 102 26.92 5.50 11.17
C ASP A 102 26.28 6.81 11.68
N THR A 103 25.28 7.33 10.95
CA THR A 103 24.28 8.23 11.54
C THR A 103 23.20 7.41 12.23
N SER A 104 23.31 7.24 13.54
CA SER A 104 22.18 6.82 14.37
C SER A 104 21.09 7.89 14.33
N CYS A 105 19.86 7.53 13.96
CA CYS A 105 18.74 8.47 13.90
C CYS A 105 18.28 8.89 15.31
N ASP A 106 18.89 9.94 15.83
CA ASP A 106 18.53 10.58 17.09
C ASP A 106 17.15 11.29 16.93
N PRO A 107 16.13 11.00 17.77
CA PRO A 107 14.74 11.44 17.55
C PRO A 107 14.48 12.91 17.95
N SER A 108 15.51 13.74 17.88
CA SER A 108 15.56 15.10 18.45
C SER A 108 15.37 16.22 17.42
N HIS A 109 15.55 15.95 16.12
CA HIS A 109 15.36 16.97 15.07
C HIS A 109 13.88 17.25 14.76
N GLY A 110 13.55 18.55 14.69
CA GLY A 110 12.18 19.05 14.79
C GLY A 110 11.21 18.65 13.68
N VAL A 111 9.91 18.72 14.02
CA VAL A 111 8.79 18.47 13.11
C VAL A 111 8.89 19.33 11.85
N ILE A 112 9.14 18.70 10.70
CA ILE A 112 9.05 19.36 9.40
C ILE A 112 7.60 19.78 9.16
N GLU A 113 7.38 21.05 8.82
CA GLU A 113 6.05 21.61 8.63
C GLU A 113 5.49 21.18 7.25
N PHE A 114 4.75 20.07 7.25
CA PHE A 114 4.16 19.43 6.06
C PHE A 114 2.98 20.18 5.43
N THR A 115 2.57 21.32 6.01
CA THR A 115 1.40 22.11 5.59
C THR A 115 1.75 23.59 5.57
N ASP A 116 1.30 24.33 4.55
CA ASP A 116 1.53 25.76 4.45
C ASP A 116 0.51 26.56 5.29
N VAL A 117 0.67 26.49 6.62
CA VAL A 117 -0.21 27.17 7.60
C VAL A 117 -0.20 28.69 7.42
N LYS A 118 0.90 29.25 6.90
CA LYS A 118 1.11 30.70 6.75
C LYS A 118 0.19 31.36 5.72
N HIS A 119 -0.34 30.57 4.79
CA HIS A 119 -1.22 31.05 3.70
C HIS A 119 -2.60 30.39 3.74
N GLU A 120 -3.05 29.86 4.89
CA GLU A 120 -4.29 29.07 5.02
C GLU A 120 -5.53 29.76 4.42
N SER A 121 -5.67 31.07 4.60
CA SER A 121 -6.75 31.88 4.01
C SER A 121 -6.79 31.87 2.48
N GLU A 122 -5.65 31.62 1.81
CA GLU A 122 -5.57 31.45 0.36
C GLU A 122 -6.01 30.08 -0.14
N PHE A 123 -6.21 29.09 0.73
CA PHE A 123 -6.70 27.77 0.30
C PHE A 123 -8.22 27.67 0.28
N SER A 124 -8.94 28.63 0.87
CA SER A 124 -10.42 28.66 0.85
C SER A 124 -10.98 28.82 -0.56
N LEU A 125 -12.06 28.08 -0.85
CA LEU A 125 -12.80 28.20 -2.12
C LEU A 125 -13.49 29.56 -2.29
N GLU A 126 -13.69 30.29 -1.19
CA GLU A 126 -14.49 31.52 -1.16
C GLU A 126 -13.63 32.79 -1.35
N THR A 127 -12.36 32.75 -0.94
CA THR A 127 -11.41 33.88 -1.05
C THR A 127 -10.75 34.01 -2.43
N ASN A 128 -10.74 32.94 -3.24
CA ASN A 128 -10.07 32.90 -4.55
C ASN A 128 -11.00 33.30 -5.73
N PHE A 129 -12.09 34.02 -5.46
CA PHE A 129 -13.01 34.46 -6.51
C PHE A 129 -12.45 35.70 -7.22
N MET A 130 -12.00 35.54 -8.48
CA MET A 130 -11.80 36.69 -9.36
C MET A 130 -13.16 37.18 -9.84
N GLU A 131 -13.48 38.44 -9.54
CA GLU A 131 -14.59 39.16 -10.17
C GLU A 131 -14.21 39.49 -11.62
N ASP A 132 -14.40 38.54 -12.54
CA ASP A 132 -14.87 38.79 -13.91
C ASP A 132 -14.96 37.49 -14.74
N GLU A 133 -16.19 37.06 -15.02
CA GLU A 133 -16.74 36.83 -16.37
C GLU A 133 -18.15 36.23 -16.21
N SER A 134 -19.18 37.05 -16.40
CA SER A 134 -20.59 36.60 -16.40
C SER A 134 -20.92 35.86 -17.72
N GLY A 135 -20.33 34.68 -17.91
CA GLY A 135 -20.33 33.91 -19.15
C GLY A 135 -20.72 32.44 -18.99
N ASP A 136 -21.93 32.10 -19.42
CA ASP A 136 -22.40 30.74 -19.78
C ASP A 136 -22.32 29.62 -18.72
N CYS A 137 -22.85 29.87 -17.51
CA CYS A 137 -23.22 28.81 -16.57
C CYS A 137 -24.66 28.28 -16.74
N ASN A 138 -25.46 28.84 -17.65
CA ASN A 138 -26.90 28.55 -17.82
C ASN A 138 -27.20 27.42 -18.83
N ALA A 139 -26.41 26.35 -18.84
CA ALA A 139 -26.64 25.20 -19.72
C ALA A 139 -27.83 24.31 -19.28
N ASP A 140 -28.12 24.24 -17.99
CA ASP A 140 -29.07 23.28 -17.38
C ASP A 140 -30.54 23.76 -17.40
N LYS A 141 -30.87 24.79 -18.20
CA LYS A 141 -32.25 25.23 -18.47
C LYS A 141 -32.62 25.05 -19.94
N ARG A 142 -32.79 23.79 -20.36
CA ARG A 142 -33.52 23.45 -21.58
C ARG A 142 -34.82 22.71 -21.25
N ASP A 143 -35.92 23.37 -21.59
CA ASP A 143 -37.22 22.79 -21.92
C ASP A 143 -37.87 21.84 -20.90
N SER A 144 -38.58 22.42 -19.95
CA SER A 144 -39.56 21.78 -19.04
C SER A 144 -40.77 21.13 -19.76
N ASN A 145 -40.62 20.70 -21.02
CA ASN A 145 -41.68 20.18 -21.89
C ASN A 145 -41.12 19.19 -22.94
N SER A 146 -40.38 18.16 -22.49
CA SER A 146 -40.21 16.94 -23.30
C SER A 146 -40.23 15.68 -22.43
N SER A 147 -41.19 14.79 -22.71
CA SER A 147 -41.43 13.58 -21.92
C SER A 147 -40.58 12.40 -22.40
N GLN A 148 -39.25 12.54 -22.30
CA GLN A 148 -38.30 11.43 -22.45
C GLN A 148 -37.34 11.41 -21.25
N ALA A 149 -37.34 10.29 -20.53
CA ALA A 149 -36.54 10.12 -19.32
C ALA A 149 -35.05 9.93 -19.67
N PHE A 150 -34.30 11.03 -19.72
CA PHE A 150 -32.85 10.98 -19.56
C PHE A 150 -32.52 10.46 -18.17
N SER A 151 -31.50 9.59 -18.06
CA SER A 151 -30.97 9.22 -16.74
C SER A 151 -30.35 10.46 -16.09
N GLU A 152 -30.58 10.61 -14.79
CA GLU A 152 -29.88 11.61 -13.99
C GLU A 152 -28.40 11.21 -13.84
N ASP A 153 -27.57 12.17 -13.42
CA ASP A 153 -26.15 11.94 -13.13
C ASP A 153 -26.00 10.99 -11.93
N PRO A 154 -25.26 9.86 -12.06
CA PRO A 154 -24.97 8.96 -10.95
C PRO A 154 -24.40 9.64 -9.70
N PHE A 155 -23.67 10.75 -9.84
CA PHE A 155 -23.22 11.56 -8.69
C PHE A 155 -24.40 12.15 -7.91
N LYS A 156 -25.40 12.74 -8.59
CA LYS A 156 -26.59 13.30 -7.93
C LYS A 156 -27.44 12.18 -7.33
N GLN A 157 -27.65 11.08 -8.07
CA GLN A 157 -28.38 9.91 -7.58
C GLN A 157 -27.74 9.25 -6.33
N HIS A 158 -26.42 9.35 -6.17
CA HIS A 158 -25.71 8.84 -4.99
C HIS A 158 -25.74 9.83 -3.82
N MET A 159 -25.42 11.11 -4.09
CA MET A 159 -25.24 12.11 -3.03
C MET A 159 -26.55 12.70 -2.48
N ASP A 160 -27.63 12.64 -3.26
CA ASP A 160 -28.91 13.25 -2.93
C ASP A 160 -29.98 12.18 -2.57
N LYS A 161 -29.61 10.88 -2.48
CA LYS A 161 -30.46 9.79 -1.94
C LYS A 161 -30.43 9.81 -0.41
N GLU A 162 -31.53 10.20 0.21
CA GLU A 162 -31.72 10.06 1.66
C GLU A 162 -32.07 8.61 2.04
N LEU A 163 -31.35 8.04 3.01
CA LEU A 163 -31.67 6.71 3.57
C LEU A 163 -32.71 6.82 4.70
N GLU A 164 -33.61 5.84 4.80
CA GLU A 164 -34.45 5.67 6.00
C GLU A 164 -33.67 4.95 7.11
N GLU A 165 -34.01 5.22 8.38
CA GLU A 165 -33.41 4.53 9.54
C GLU A 165 -33.51 3.00 9.43
N LYS A 166 -34.61 2.50 8.86
CA LYS A 166 -34.82 1.07 8.57
C LYS A 166 -33.84 0.51 7.55
N GLU A 167 -33.53 1.27 6.49
CA GLU A 167 -32.51 0.85 5.50
C GLU A 167 -31.13 0.74 6.18
N VAL A 168 -30.85 1.60 7.17
CA VAL A 168 -29.62 1.58 7.98
C VAL A 168 -29.59 0.40 8.97
N GLU A 169 -30.69 0.13 9.65
CA GLU A 169 -30.85 -1.06 10.51
C GLU A 169 -30.71 -2.36 9.70
N GLU A 170 -31.37 -2.47 8.56
CA GLU A 170 -31.26 -3.60 7.62
C GLU A 170 -29.82 -3.79 7.13
N MET A 171 -29.11 -2.74 6.74
CA MET A 171 -27.69 -2.82 6.37
C MET A 171 -26.77 -3.27 7.51
N SER A 172 -27.16 -3.05 8.77
CA SER A 172 -26.39 -3.48 9.95
C SER A 172 -26.68 -4.91 10.41
N THR A 173 -27.86 -5.46 10.07
CA THR A 173 -28.37 -6.72 10.62
C THR A 173 -28.50 -7.84 9.59
N LEU A 174 -28.79 -7.52 8.30
CA LEU A 174 -29.02 -8.52 7.27
C LEU A 174 -27.71 -9.08 6.68
N PRO A 175 -27.63 -10.40 6.42
CA PRO A 175 -26.54 -10.99 5.66
C PRO A 175 -26.61 -10.52 4.19
N ARG A 176 -25.45 -10.15 3.62
CA ARG A 176 -25.34 -9.64 2.24
C ARG A 176 -25.71 -10.73 1.23
N THR A 177 -26.80 -10.57 0.48
CA THR A 177 -27.05 -11.39 -0.73
C THR A 177 -25.88 -11.19 -1.70
N SER A 178 -25.38 -12.27 -2.29
CA SER A 178 -24.28 -12.24 -3.25
C SER A 178 -24.67 -12.91 -4.56
N SER A 179 -24.52 -12.18 -5.68
CA SER A 179 -24.75 -12.66 -7.04
C SER A 179 -23.44 -12.65 -7.83
N GLN A 180 -23.28 -13.60 -8.76
CA GLN A 180 -22.06 -13.71 -9.58
C GLN A 180 -22.33 -13.37 -11.05
N SER A 181 -21.35 -12.73 -11.68
CA SER A 181 -21.36 -12.43 -13.12
C SER A 181 -19.98 -12.70 -13.73
N LYS A 182 -19.93 -12.90 -15.05
CA LYS A 182 -18.66 -13.04 -15.78
C LYS A 182 -18.55 -11.95 -16.83
N TRP A 183 -17.55 -11.10 -16.70
CA TRP A 183 -17.27 -9.97 -17.58
C TRP A 183 -16.06 -10.25 -18.50
N PRO A 184 -15.95 -9.58 -19.66
CA PRO A 184 -14.92 -9.88 -20.66
C PRO A 184 -13.46 -9.71 -20.18
N ARG A 185 -13.13 -8.62 -19.47
CA ARG A 185 -11.75 -8.32 -19.03
C ARG A 185 -11.52 -8.55 -17.55
N LEU A 186 -12.50 -8.22 -16.69
CA LEU A 186 -12.39 -8.45 -15.24
C LEU A 186 -12.64 -9.90 -14.82
N GLY A 187 -13.21 -10.75 -15.69
CA GLY A 187 -13.45 -12.16 -15.37
C GLY A 187 -14.63 -12.35 -14.41
N GLN A 188 -14.44 -13.09 -13.32
CA GLN A 188 -15.51 -13.45 -12.38
C GLN A 188 -15.72 -12.35 -11.32
N LEU A 189 -16.87 -11.69 -11.38
CA LEU A 189 -17.30 -10.68 -10.42
C LEU A 189 -18.29 -11.27 -9.42
N THR A 190 -18.12 -10.95 -8.14
CA THR A 190 -19.13 -11.16 -7.09
C THR A 190 -19.69 -9.80 -6.68
N PHE A 191 -20.98 -9.60 -6.90
CA PHE A 191 -21.75 -8.44 -6.45
C PHE A 191 -22.44 -8.78 -5.12
N SER A 192 -22.32 -7.93 -4.11
CA SER A 192 -22.92 -8.15 -2.79
C SER A 192 -23.65 -6.90 -2.28
N SER A 193 -24.85 -7.04 -1.73
CA SER A 193 -25.62 -5.93 -1.12
C SER A 193 -26.57 -6.44 -0.03
N SER A 194 -27.03 -5.54 0.85
CA SER A 194 -28.05 -5.82 1.87
C SER A 194 -29.44 -5.25 1.54
N LEU A 195 -29.54 -4.30 0.59
CA LEU A 195 -30.78 -3.59 0.25
C LEU A 195 -31.22 -3.94 -1.20
N GLU A 196 -31.91 -5.07 -1.37
CA GLU A 196 -32.12 -5.64 -2.71
C GLU A 196 -33.05 -4.83 -3.63
N LYS A 197 -32.46 -4.30 -4.71
CA LYS A 197 -32.92 -4.57 -6.08
C LYS A 197 -31.78 -4.38 -7.09
N HIS A 198 -31.15 -5.49 -7.48
CA HIS A 198 -30.08 -5.46 -8.47
C HIS A 198 -30.57 -4.94 -9.84
N LYS A 199 -30.30 -3.67 -10.15
CA LYS A 199 -29.84 -3.33 -11.51
C LYS A 199 -28.53 -4.07 -11.73
N ILE A 200 -28.62 -5.27 -12.32
CA ILE A 200 -27.47 -6.01 -12.82
C ILE A 200 -26.82 -5.13 -13.87
N LEU A 201 -25.59 -4.67 -13.58
CA LEU A 201 -24.75 -4.05 -14.59
C LEU A 201 -24.43 -5.13 -15.63
N LYS A 202 -25.12 -5.06 -16.77
CA LYS A 202 -24.68 -5.75 -17.97
C LYS A 202 -23.27 -5.22 -18.28
N ALA A 203 -22.37 -6.11 -18.70
CA ALA A 203 -21.11 -5.72 -19.33
C ALA A 203 -21.45 -5.16 -20.73
N ASP A 204 -22.08 -3.98 -20.76
CA ASP A 204 -22.82 -3.56 -21.94
C ASP A 204 -21.86 -3.24 -23.09
N ARG A 205 -22.30 -3.58 -24.30
CA ARG A 205 -21.53 -3.30 -25.50
C ARG A 205 -21.79 -1.85 -25.87
N ASP A 206 -20.78 -1.05 -25.61
CA ASP A 206 -20.63 0.34 -26.03
C ASP A 206 -21.51 1.31 -25.25
N VAL A 207 -21.17 1.42 -23.96
CA VAL A 207 -21.45 2.60 -23.14
C VAL A 207 -20.85 3.83 -23.84
N ASP A 208 -21.70 4.64 -24.45
CA ASP A 208 -21.32 5.94 -25.04
C ASP A 208 -20.68 6.81 -23.94
N VAL A 209 -19.61 7.54 -24.27
CA VAL A 209 -18.86 8.38 -23.32
C VAL A 209 -19.78 9.39 -22.63
N LYS A 210 -20.86 9.82 -23.30
CA LYS A 210 -21.90 10.71 -22.75
C LYS A 210 -22.69 10.09 -21.58
N GLN A 211 -22.75 8.75 -21.49
CA GLN A 211 -23.39 8.03 -20.38
C GLN A 211 -22.49 7.92 -19.14
N LEU A 212 -21.23 8.38 -19.22
CA LEU A 212 -20.29 8.36 -18.10
C LEU A 212 -20.34 9.64 -17.25
N TYR A 213 -21.08 10.68 -17.68
CA TYR A 213 -21.26 11.94 -16.94
C TYR A 213 -19.93 12.50 -16.41
N LEU A 214 -18.97 12.72 -17.30
CA LEU A 214 -17.71 13.37 -16.95
C LEU A 214 -17.91 14.90 -16.91
N HIS A 215 -17.25 15.57 -15.97
CA HIS A 215 -17.25 17.03 -15.90
C HIS A 215 -16.55 17.61 -17.14
N LYS A 216 -17.14 18.62 -17.80
CA LYS A 216 -16.76 19.14 -19.15
C LYS A 216 -15.24 19.27 -19.42
N PRO A 217 -14.39 19.77 -18.49
CA PRO A 217 -12.93 19.74 -18.64
C PRO A 217 -12.36 18.34 -18.96
N LEU A 218 -12.79 17.34 -18.20
CA LEU A 218 -12.27 15.97 -18.22
C LEU A 218 -12.64 15.22 -19.51
N GLU A 219 -13.82 15.51 -20.08
CA GLU A 219 -14.21 15.00 -21.41
C GLU A 219 -13.20 15.40 -22.50
N SER A 220 -12.57 16.58 -22.37
CA SER A 220 -11.61 17.12 -23.34
C SER A 220 -10.15 16.73 -23.10
N THR A 221 -9.78 16.41 -21.85
CA THR A 221 -8.41 16.04 -21.46
C THR A 221 -8.20 14.53 -21.43
N TRP A 222 -9.19 13.74 -20.97
CA TRP A 222 -9.06 12.29 -20.83
C TRP A 222 -8.58 11.58 -22.11
N PRO A 223 -9.12 11.85 -23.32
CA PRO A 223 -8.64 11.21 -24.55
C PRO A 223 -7.19 11.57 -24.92
N LYS A 224 -6.64 12.66 -24.37
CA LYS A 224 -5.23 13.07 -24.57
C LYS A 224 -4.32 12.32 -23.60
N VAL A 225 -4.65 12.34 -22.30
CA VAL A 225 -3.85 11.71 -21.24
C VAL A 225 -3.85 10.18 -21.41
N ASN A 226 -5.00 9.59 -21.73
CA ASN A 226 -5.15 8.15 -21.86
C ASN A 226 -4.61 7.58 -23.18
N LYS A 227 -4.22 8.44 -24.14
CA LYS A 227 -3.72 8.06 -25.47
C LYS A 227 -2.53 7.09 -25.42
N GLN A 228 -1.71 7.16 -24.36
CA GLN A 228 -0.54 6.29 -24.18
C GLN A 228 -0.88 4.80 -23.96
N PHE A 229 -2.12 4.46 -23.57
CA PHE A 229 -2.58 3.07 -23.40
C PHE A 229 -3.50 2.58 -24.54
N LEU A 230 -3.83 3.46 -25.50
CA LEU A 230 -4.66 3.11 -26.65
C LEU A 230 -3.78 2.66 -27.83
N PRO A 231 -4.15 1.60 -28.56
CA PRO A 231 -3.38 1.17 -29.72
C PRO A 231 -3.37 2.25 -30.80
N SER A 232 -2.22 2.45 -31.45
CA SER A 232 -1.97 3.56 -32.39
C SER A 232 -2.83 3.58 -33.66
N VAL A 233 -3.64 2.53 -33.89
CA VAL A 233 -4.56 2.38 -35.02
C VAL A 233 -6.01 2.49 -34.53
N SER A 234 -6.38 3.67 -34.03
CA SER A 234 -7.74 4.02 -33.59
C SER A 234 -8.35 5.10 -34.49
N LYS A 235 -9.53 4.85 -35.04
CA LYS A 235 -10.36 5.82 -35.77
C LYS A 235 -10.95 6.86 -34.78
N PRO A 236 -11.42 8.04 -35.25
CA PRO A 236 -12.11 9.04 -34.40
C PRO A 236 -13.48 8.60 -33.85
N SER A 237 -13.77 7.29 -33.82
CA SER A 237 -14.99 6.67 -33.27
C SER A 237 -14.67 5.56 -32.26
N ASP A 238 -13.39 5.31 -31.96
CA ASP A 238 -12.95 4.28 -31.00
C ASP A 238 -13.02 4.80 -29.55
N PRO A 239 -13.18 3.89 -28.55
CA PRO A 239 -13.39 4.28 -27.16
C PRO A 239 -12.15 4.96 -26.55
N SER A 240 -12.39 6.01 -25.76
CA SER A 240 -11.35 6.74 -25.02
C SER A 240 -10.78 5.99 -23.80
N PHE A 241 -11.18 4.74 -23.58
CA PHE A 241 -10.80 3.88 -22.44
C PHE A 241 -10.28 2.54 -22.96
N THR A 242 -9.27 1.95 -22.31
CA THR A 242 -8.93 0.54 -22.54
C THR A 242 -10.09 -0.36 -22.08
N PRO A 243 -10.16 -1.64 -22.51
CA PRO A 243 -11.19 -2.57 -22.03
C PRO A 243 -11.21 -2.75 -20.51
N LEU A 244 -10.03 -2.72 -19.86
CA LEU A 244 -9.91 -2.82 -18.42
C LEU A 244 -10.42 -1.56 -17.72
N GLN A 245 -9.98 -0.38 -18.18
CA GLN A 245 -10.44 0.89 -17.63
C GLN A 245 -11.95 1.09 -17.84
N ARG A 246 -12.51 0.67 -18.99
CA ARG A 246 -13.94 0.76 -19.26
C ARG A 246 -14.74 -0.05 -18.24
N GLU A 247 -14.37 -1.31 -18.02
CA GLU A 247 -15.04 -2.17 -17.04
C GLU A 247 -14.89 -1.65 -15.60
N LEU A 248 -13.68 -1.23 -15.19
CA LEU A 248 -13.45 -0.64 -13.86
C LEU A 248 -14.24 0.67 -13.67
N PHE A 249 -14.18 1.59 -14.64
CA PHE A 249 -14.83 2.90 -14.54
C PHE A 249 -16.36 2.79 -14.55
N CYS A 250 -16.93 1.84 -15.31
CA CYS A 250 -18.36 1.53 -15.22
C CYS A 250 -18.81 1.09 -13.82
N ILE A 251 -17.95 0.40 -13.06
CA ILE A 251 -18.23 0.06 -11.65
C ILE A 251 -18.05 1.31 -10.78
N MET A 252 -16.91 2.01 -10.88
CA MET A 252 -16.59 3.17 -10.06
C MET A 252 -17.63 4.29 -10.17
N ASN A 253 -18.11 4.59 -11.37
CA ASN A 253 -19.14 5.61 -11.63
C ASN A 253 -20.52 5.27 -11.05
N THR A 254 -20.75 4.04 -10.59
CA THR A 254 -21.97 3.66 -9.83
C THR A 254 -21.79 3.75 -8.32
N TYR A 255 -20.69 4.36 -7.84
CA TYR A 255 -20.38 4.60 -6.42
C TYR A 255 -20.29 3.36 -5.51
N ARG A 256 -20.35 2.14 -6.08
CA ARG A 256 -20.18 0.87 -5.37
C ARG A 256 -18.76 0.68 -4.85
N ASP A 257 -18.62 0.00 -3.71
CA ASP A 257 -17.33 -0.49 -3.22
C ASP A 257 -16.69 -1.46 -4.24
N LEU A 258 -15.38 -1.40 -4.45
CA LEU A 258 -14.66 -2.23 -5.41
C LEU A 258 -13.41 -2.86 -4.79
N PHE A 259 -13.24 -4.18 -4.97
CA PHE A 259 -12.00 -4.89 -4.69
C PHE A 259 -11.45 -5.56 -5.96
N TYR A 260 -10.25 -5.16 -6.37
CA TYR A 260 -9.53 -5.69 -7.54
C TYR A 260 -8.15 -6.24 -7.13
N PRO A 261 -7.94 -7.57 -7.11
CA PRO A 261 -6.75 -8.21 -6.59
C PRO A 261 -5.76 -8.70 -7.68
N GLU A 262 -5.79 -8.09 -8.88
CA GLU A 262 -4.93 -8.45 -10.02
C GLU A 262 -4.17 -7.23 -10.58
N ARG A 263 -3.84 -6.26 -9.71
CA ARG A 263 -3.10 -5.05 -10.06
C ARG A 263 -1.59 -5.33 -10.11
N ASN A 264 -1.05 -5.52 -11.31
CA ASN A 264 0.37 -5.73 -11.56
C ASN A 264 1.06 -4.40 -11.93
N ALA A 265 2.18 -4.10 -11.27
CA ALA A 265 2.97 -2.87 -11.50
C ALA A 265 3.54 -2.75 -12.93
N LEU A 266 3.79 -3.87 -13.61
CA LEU A 266 4.38 -3.89 -14.96
C LEU A 266 3.37 -3.61 -16.08
N THR A 267 2.10 -3.97 -15.90
CA THR A 267 1.14 -4.07 -17.03
C THR A 267 -0.07 -3.16 -16.88
N ASN A 268 -0.83 -3.28 -15.78
CA ASN A 268 -2.12 -2.59 -15.64
C ASN A 268 -2.16 -1.53 -14.51
N GLY A 269 -1.13 -1.44 -13.66
CA GLY A 269 -1.09 -0.50 -12.54
C GLY A 269 -1.31 0.97 -12.97
N GLU A 270 -0.74 1.36 -14.11
CA GLU A 270 -0.93 2.72 -14.65
C GLU A 270 -2.31 2.93 -15.27
N GLU A 271 -2.84 1.95 -16.01
CA GLU A 271 -4.22 2.01 -16.54
C GLU A 271 -5.22 2.25 -15.40
N ILE A 272 -5.04 1.52 -14.29
CA ILE A 272 -5.86 1.57 -13.08
C ILE A 272 -5.72 2.92 -12.38
N ARG A 273 -4.48 3.42 -12.19
CA ARG A 273 -4.23 4.74 -11.60
C ARG A 273 -4.89 5.87 -12.39
N HIS A 274 -4.80 5.85 -13.71
CA HIS A 274 -5.47 6.83 -14.56
C HIS A 274 -6.99 6.80 -14.38
N ALA A 275 -7.59 5.60 -14.30
CA ALA A 275 -9.03 5.44 -14.11
C ALA A 275 -9.53 5.90 -12.73
N TYR A 276 -8.82 5.60 -11.63
CA TYR A 276 -9.24 6.09 -10.30
C TYR A 276 -8.96 7.58 -10.09
N CYS A 277 -7.87 8.12 -10.66
CA CYS A 277 -7.61 9.57 -10.65
C CYS A 277 -8.69 10.34 -11.43
N LEU A 278 -9.14 9.84 -12.59
CA LEU A 278 -10.25 10.42 -13.34
C LEU A 278 -11.54 10.43 -12.49
N HIS A 279 -11.88 9.31 -11.84
CA HIS A 279 -13.09 9.19 -11.04
C HIS A 279 -13.09 10.15 -9.83
N ALA A 280 -12.01 10.13 -9.04
CA ALA A 280 -11.84 11.02 -7.89
C ALA A 280 -11.91 12.50 -8.28
N LEU A 281 -11.25 12.88 -9.39
CA LEU A 281 -11.25 14.26 -9.87
C LEU A 281 -12.62 14.68 -10.43
N ASN A 282 -13.33 13.77 -11.13
CA ASN A 282 -14.70 14.01 -11.60
C ASN A 282 -15.64 14.29 -10.43
N HIS A 283 -15.56 13.47 -9.38
CA HIS A 283 -16.34 13.60 -8.16
C HIS A 283 -16.06 14.94 -7.44
N VAL A 284 -14.78 15.29 -7.19
CA VAL A 284 -14.42 16.56 -6.54
C VAL A 284 -14.88 17.76 -7.36
N LEU A 285 -14.69 17.76 -8.68
CA LEU A 285 -15.13 18.87 -9.54
C LEU A 285 -16.65 19.03 -9.55
N LYS A 286 -17.43 17.95 -9.57
CA LYS A 286 -18.89 18.00 -9.44
C LYS A 286 -19.34 18.54 -8.08
N ALA A 287 -18.75 18.05 -6.99
CA ALA A 287 -19.08 18.48 -5.65
C ALA A 287 -18.73 19.95 -5.42
N ASN A 288 -17.59 20.42 -5.92
CA ASN A 288 -17.20 21.83 -5.81
C ASN A 288 -18.04 22.73 -6.75
N ALA A 289 -18.44 22.25 -7.93
CA ALA A 289 -19.38 22.96 -8.81
C ALA A 289 -20.77 23.13 -8.18
N GLN A 290 -21.29 22.11 -7.48
CA GLN A 290 -22.57 22.19 -6.75
C GLN A 290 -22.51 23.28 -5.67
N VAL A 291 -21.49 23.26 -4.82
CA VAL A 291 -21.25 24.26 -3.76
C VAL A 291 -21.14 25.67 -4.33
N LEU A 292 -20.37 25.86 -5.40
CA LEU A 292 -20.24 27.15 -6.08
C LEU A 292 -21.57 27.63 -6.67
N SER A 293 -22.41 26.73 -7.22
CA SER A 293 -23.74 27.08 -7.74
C SER A 293 -24.69 27.55 -6.64
N ASN A 294 -24.59 26.97 -5.43
CA ASN A 294 -25.42 27.34 -4.28
C ASN A 294 -24.91 28.62 -3.61
N ASN A 295 -23.58 28.82 -3.52
CA ASN A 295 -22.99 30.09 -3.12
C ASN A 295 -23.46 31.23 -4.04
N ALA A 296 -23.55 31.01 -5.36
CA ALA A 296 -24.15 31.99 -6.28
C ALA A 296 -25.62 32.26 -5.95
N LYS A 297 -26.46 31.21 -5.84
CA LYS A 297 -27.90 31.36 -5.48
C LYS A 297 -28.11 32.10 -4.15
N ARG A 298 -27.31 31.84 -3.12
CA ARG A 298 -27.38 32.54 -1.82
C ARG A 298 -26.97 34.02 -1.92
N ARG A 299 -26.07 34.41 -2.85
CA ARG A 299 -25.74 35.82 -3.13
C ARG A 299 -26.86 36.53 -3.93
N ASP A 300 -27.55 35.81 -4.81
CA ASP A 300 -28.65 36.35 -5.62
C ASP A 300 -29.98 36.43 -4.84
N GLN A 301 -30.09 35.77 -3.69
CA GLN A 301 -31.24 35.80 -2.80
C GLN A 301 -31.27 37.06 -1.91
N LYS A 302 -32.48 37.49 -1.56
CA LYS A 302 -32.66 38.59 -0.60
C LYS A 302 -32.40 38.09 0.82
N PRO A 303 -31.71 38.87 1.69
CA PRO A 303 -31.56 38.50 3.09
C PRO A 303 -32.92 38.44 3.78
N GLY A 304 -33.19 37.35 4.52
CA GLY A 304 -34.44 37.11 5.25
C GLY A 304 -35.36 36.03 4.67
N THR A 305 -34.94 35.28 3.64
CA THR A 305 -35.61 34.03 3.22
C THR A 305 -34.71 32.83 3.51
N ASP A 306 -34.86 32.25 4.69
CA ASP A 306 -34.11 31.05 5.09
C ASP A 306 -34.73 29.79 4.46
N ASN A 307 -34.23 29.39 3.29
CA ASN A 307 -34.49 28.08 2.71
C ASN A 307 -33.41 27.08 3.17
N ASP A 308 -33.82 26.07 3.93
CA ASP A 308 -33.00 24.94 4.44
C ASP A 308 -32.45 24.01 3.32
N ASP A 309 -32.77 24.30 2.05
CA ASP A 309 -32.58 23.42 0.88
C ASP A 309 -31.12 23.22 0.44
N TYR A 310 -30.18 24.06 0.89
CA TYR A 310 -28.80 24.09 0.38
C TYR A 310 -27.81 23.29 1.22
N ARG A 311 -28.18 22.06 1.56
CA ARG A 311 -27.33 21.09 2.29
C ARG A 311 -26.32 20.41 1.37
N ASP A 312 -25.27 21.12 1.00
CA ASP A 312 -24.28 20.72 0.00
C ASP A 312 -22.89 20.37 0.55
N GLN A 313 -22.61 20.65 1.83
CA GLN A 313 -21.29 20.52 2.45
C GLN A 313 -21.17 19.30 3.38
N GLY A 314 -19.91 18.95 3.66
CA GLY A 314 -19.53 17.98 4.69
C GLY A 314 -19.29 18.62 6.06
N LEU A 315 -18.97 17.80 7.06
CA LEU A 315 -18.45 18.26 8.36
C LEU A 315 -16.99 18.75 8.27
N THR A 316 -16.31 18.43 7.17
CA THR A 316 -14.93 18.80 6.85
C THR A 316 -14.79 18.81 5.32
N ARG A 317 -13.82 19.56 4.78
CA ARG A 317 -13.66 19.73 3.33
C ARG A 317 -13.10 18.51 2.56
N PRO A 318 -12.18 17.69 3.11
CA PRO A 318 -11.65 16.53 2.39
C PRO A 318 -12.74 15.56 1.97
N LYS A 319 -12.86 15.32 0.66
CA LYS A 319 -13.82 14.38 0.06
C LYS A 319 -13.15 13.08 -0.36
N VAL A 320 -11.88 13.15 -0.78
CA VAL A 320 -11.13 11.99 -1.26
C VAL A 320 -9.89 11.75 -0.41
N LEU A 321 -9.73 10.52 0.08
CA LEU A 321 -8.48 10.04 0.68
C LEU A 321 -7.84 9.00 -0.23
N MET A 322 -6.59 9.24 -0.64
CA MET A 322 -5.78 8.32 -1.44
C MET A 322 -4.61 7.79 -0.60
N ILE A 323 -4.64 6.50 -0.28
CA ILE A 323 -3.59 5.80 0.45
C ILE A 323 -2.70 5.04 -0.54
N VAL A 324 -1.42 5.39 -0.57
CA VAL A 324 -0.39 4.80 -1.45
C VAL A 324 0.90 4.49 -0.67
N PRO A 325 1.72 3.50 -1.07
CA PRO A 325 2.80 2.98 -0.22
C PRO A 325 4.08 3.83 -0.19
N PHE A 326 4.42 4.51 -1.29
CA PHE A 326 5.70 5.21 -1.49
C PHE A 326 5.52 6.60 -2.11
N ARG A 327 6.47 7.52 -1.88
CA ARG A 327 6.45 8.87 -2.46
C ARG A 327 6.35 8.89 -3.99
N GLU A 328 7.01 7.98 -4.71
CA GLU A 328 6.87 7.85 -6.16
C GLU A 328 5.40 7.64 -6.60
N CYS A 329 4.63 6.87 -5.82
CA CYS A 329 3.22 6.63 -6.14
C CYS A 329 2.37 7.90 -5.98
N ALA A 330 2.67 8.74 -4.98
CA ALA A 330 2.06 10.05 -4.83
C ALA A 330 2.51 11.03 -5.92
N LEU A 331 3.79 11.02 -6.31
CA LEU A 331 4.34 11.82 -7.42
C LEU A 331 3.60 11.52 -8.73
N ARG A 332 3.39 10.23 -9.06
CA ARG A 332 2.66 9.80 -10.25
C ARG A 332 1.18 10.17 -10.20
N ILE A 333 0.51 10.05 -9.06
CA ILE A 333 -0.88 10.52 -8.90
C ILE A 333 -0.98 12.03 -9.15
N VAL A 334 -0.12 12.84 -8.51
CA VAL A 334 -0.14 14.30 -8.65
C VAL A 334 0.16 14.73 -10.09
N HIS A 335 1.10 14.08 -10.78
CA HIS A 335 1.33 14.33 -12.21
C HIS A 335 0.10 14.00 -13.07
N ILE A 336 -0.59 12.88 -12.82
CA ILE A 336 -1.82 12.52 -13.53
C ILE A 336 -2.94 13.54 -13.26
N LEU A 337 -3.14 13.98 -12.01
CA LEU A 337 -4.13 15.00 -11.66
C LEU A 337 -3.86 16.34 -12.37
N ILE A 338 -2.59 16.75 -12.50
CA ILE A 338 -2.19 17.93 -13.29
C ILE A 338 -2.58 17.72 -14.77
N SER A 339 -2.17 16.62 -15.39
CA SER A 339 -2.45 16.38 -16.83
C SER A 339 -3.95 16.20 -17.14
N LEU A 340 -4.75 15.72 -16.19
CA LEU A 340 -6.21 15.67 -16.32
C LEU A 340 -6.87 17.07 -16.24
N LEU A 341 -6.26 18.00 -15.49
CA LEU A 341 -6.76 19.37 -15.36
C LEU A 341 -6.27 20.30 -16.49
N GLU A 342 -5.14 20.02 -17.16
CA GLU A 342 -4.55 20.89 -18.22
C GLU A 342 -5.40 20.95 -19.51
N VAL A 343 -6.47 21.76 -19.49
CA VAL A 343 -7.39 22.01 -20.62
C VAL A 343 -6.72 22.85 -21.73
N ASN A 344 -5.91 22.15 -22.54
CA ASN A 344 -5.18 22.59 -23.74
C ASN A 344 -3.84 23.29 -23.50
N ASP A 345 -2.92 23.07 -24.45
CA ASP A 345 -1.50 23.43 -24.45
C ASP A 345 -1.22 24.94 -24.34
N LYS A 346 -2.26 25.77 -24.52
CA LYS A 346 -2.25 27.23 -24.38
C LYS A 346 -2.57 27.73 -22.97
N ARG A 347 -3.01 26.85 -22.06
CA ARG A 347 -3.38 27.17 -20.67
C ARG A 347 -2.72 26.18 -19.71
N LYS A 348 -1.42 26.36 -19.47
CA LYS A 348 -0.71 25.72 -18.36
C LYS A 348 -1.41 26.11 -17.06
N ILE A 349 -1.68 25.14 -16.21
CA ILE A 349 -2.25 25.37 -14.88
C ILE A 349 -1.14 25.83 -13.94
N ASP A 350 -1.45 26.84 -13.13
CA ASP A 350 -0.58 27.21 -12.03
C ASP A 350 -0.69 26.18 -10.90
N VAL A 351 0.46 25.75 -10.41
CA VAL A 351 0.57 24.71 -9.38
C VAL A 351 1.53 25.21 -8.31
N SER A 352 0.97 25.72 -7.22
CA SER A 352 1.78 26.21 -6.10
C SER A 352 2.62 25.07 -5.51
N ASN A 353 3.77 25.43 -4.94
CA ASN A 353 4.70 24.49 -4.29
C ASN A 353 5.24 23.33 -5.17
N LYS A 354 5.01 23.32 -6.49
CA LYS A 354 5.50 22.27 -7.43
C LYS A 354 7.02 22.06 -7.40
N LYS A 355 7.80 23.10 -7.07
CA LYS A 355 9.27 22.98 -6.86
C LYS A 355 9.60 22.18 -5.58
N ARG A 356 8.99 22.51 -4.43
CA ARG A 356 9.12 21.77 -3.17
C ARG A 356 8.73 20.31 -3.36
N PHE A 357 7.58 20.08 -3.99
CA PHE A 357 7.06 18.74 -4.26
C PHE A 357 8.03 17.88 -5.06
N LYS A 358 8.63 18.43 -6.12
CA LYS A 358 9.64 17.71 -6.91
C LYS A 358 10.93 17.38 -6.15
N GLY A 359 11.35 18.20 -5.18
CA GLY A 359 12.51 17.90 -4.34
C GLY A 359 12.23 16.88 -3.24
N GLU A 360 11.02 16.84 -2.68
CA GLU A 360 10.66 15.95 -1.56
C GLU A 360 10.15 14.57 -2.02
N PHE A 361 9.45 14.51 -3.15
CA PHE A 361 8.83 13.30 -3.70
C PHE A 361 9.55 12.75 -4.94
N GLY A 362 10.44 13.53 -5.56
CA GLY A 362 11.34 13.06 -6.60
C GLY A 362 12.46 12.19 -6.05
N SER A 363 13.27 11.69 -6.98
CA SER A 363 14.49 10.93 -6.77
C SER A 363 15.43 11.21 -7.93
N ASP A 364 16.72 11.38 -7.69
CA ASP A 364 17.66 11.59 -8.78
C ASP A 364 17.92 10.27 -9.53
N PRO A 365 17.92 10.26 -10.88
CA PRO A 365 17.99 9.04 -11.67
C PRO A 365 19.31 8.28 -11.53
N GLU A 366 20.32 8.93 -10.95
CA GLU A 366 21.67 8.44 -10.70
C GLU A 366 21.80 7.66 -9.37
N GLU A 367 20.83 7.78 -8.44
CA GLU A 367 20.82 7.02 -7.17
C GLU A 367 20.57 5.51 -7.35
N LYS A 368 20.29 5.04 -8.57
CA LYS A 368 20.09 3.63 -8.86
C LYS A 368 21.38 2.84 -8.51
N PRO A 369 21.36 1.94 -7.51
CA PRO A 369 22.56 1.22 -7.11
C PRO A 369 23.05 0.33 -8.27
N PRO A 370 24.25 0.59 -8.83
CA PRO A 370 24.73 -0.17 -9.97
C PRO A 370 25.02 -1.64 -9.61
N ASN A 371 25.14 -2.47 -10.64
CA ASN A 371 25.69 -3.84 -10.59
C ASN A 371 24.81 -4.95 -9.97
N LEU A 372 23.53 -4.70 -9.64
CA LEU A 372 22.56 -5.77 -9.34
C LEU A 372 21.44 -5.83 -10.38
N LYS A 373 21.51 -6.82 -11.29
CA LYS A 373 20.36 -7.20 -12.14
C LYS A 373 19.24 -7.73 -11.24
N ARG A 374 18.10 -7.04 -11.21
CA ARG A 374 16.91 -7.46 -10.46
C ARG A 374 15.76 -7.85 -11.39
N PRO A 375 14.74 -8.56 -10.89
CA PRO A 375 13.51 -8.80 -11.63
C PRO A 375 12.76 -7.51 -11.99
N GLU A 376 12.10 -7.49 -13.15
CA GLU A 376 11.37 -6.32 -13.66
C GLU A 376 10.24 -5.86 -12.72
N ASP A 377 9.58 -6.79 -12.01
CA ASP A 377 8.52 -6.46 -11.04
C ASP A 377 9.07 -5.65 -9.85
N TYR A 378 10.27 -5.98 -9.39
CA TYR A 378 10.96 -5.21 -8.36
C TYR A 378 11.30 -3.80 -8.87
N GLU A 379 11.84 -3.69 -10.07
CA GLU A 379 12.22 -2.39 -10.65
C GLU A 379 10.99 -1.50 -10.93
N ALA A 380 9.83 -2.09 -11.23
CA ALA A 380 8.56 -1.37 -11.35
C ALA A 380 7.92 -0.97 -10.00
N ILE A 381 8.13 -1.75 -8.94
CA ILE A 381 7.60 -1.47 -7.59
C ILE A 381 8.47 -0.46 -6.83
N PHE A 382 9.78 -0.61 -6.88
CA PHE A 382 10.78 0.23 -6.20
C PHE A 382 11.42 1.25 -7.14
N ALA A 383 10.66 1.71 -8.13
CA ALA A 383 11.03 2.86 -8.94
C ALA A 383 11.01 4.14 -8.09
N GLY A 384 12.00 5.01 -8.32
CA GLY A 384 12.05 6.34 -7.74
C GLY A 384 12.11 6.38 -6.21
N ASN A 385 11.41 7.33 -5.60
CA ASN A 385 11.46 7.57 -4.17
C ASN A 385 10.58 6.56 -3.39
N ILE A 386 11.25 5.65 -2.68
CA ILE A 386 10.65 4.55 -1.89
C ILE A 386 10.33 4.90 -0.44
N ASP A 387 10.48 6.17 -0.03
CA ASP A 387 10.14 6.62 1.33
C ASP A 387 8.63 6.44 1.58
N ASP A 388 8.29 5.82 2.71
CA ASP A 388 6.91 5.57 3.16
C ASP A 388 6.46 6.49 4.31
N HIS A 389 7.23 7.52 4.66
CA HIS A 389 6.81 8.60 5.52
C HIS A 389 6.47 9.87 4.71
N PHE A 390 5.20 10.03 4.33
CA PHE A 390 4.70 11.25 3.68
C PHE A 390 3.19 11.44 3.86
N ARG A 391 2.76 12.70 3.73
CA ARG A 391 1.37 13.16 3.75
C ARG A 391 1.27 14.51 3.04
N ILE A 392 0.30 14.67 2.13
CA ILE A 392 0.11 15.91 1.38
C ILE A 392 -1.38 16.20 1.14
N GLY A 393 -1.82 17.39 1.52
CA GLY A 393 -3.12 17.94 1.15
C GLY A 393 -3.05 18.64 -0.20
N VAL A 394 -4.05 18.41 -1.05
CA VAL A 394 -4.20 19.01 -2.38
C VAL A 394 -5.54 19.75 -2.45
N ALA A 395 -5.49 21.03 -2.78
CA ALA A 395 -6.68 21.85 -3.02
C ALA A 395 -6.86 22.12 -4.52
N ILE A 396 -8.07 21.95 -5.03
CA ILE A 396 -8.42 22.07 -6.45
C ILE A 396 -9.32 23.29 -6.65
N LEU A 397 -8.77 24.30 -7.33
CA LEU A 397 -9.47 25.53 -7.70
C LEU A 397 -9.80 25.51 -9.20
N GLN A 398 -10.65 26.43 -9.67
CA GLN A 398 -11.14 26.45 -11.05
C GLN A 398 -10.03 26.58 -12.12
N LYS A 399 -8.88 27.18 -11.78
CA LYS A 399 -7.79 27.52 -12.71
C LYS A 399 -6.38 27.17 -12.17
N SER A 400 -6.29 26.64 -10.95
CA SER A 400 -5.03 26.34 -10.25
C SER A 400 -5.18 25.14 -9.30
N MET A 401 -4.07 24.47 -8.99
CA MET A 401 -4.03 23.35 -8.04
C MET A 401 -2.96 23.62 -6.99
N ARG A 402 -3.34 23.74 -5.71
CA ARG A 402 -2.41 24.06 -4.63
C ARG A 402 -1.93 22.80 -3.90
N LEU A 403 -0.61 22.65 -3.76
CA LEU A 403 0.05 21.54 -3.05
C LEU A 403 0.48 21.96 -1.64
N TYR A 404 0.48 21.02 -0.70
CA TYR A 404 0.73 21.21 0.74
C TYR A 404 -0.33 22.07 1.45
N ALA A 405 -1.59 21.96 1.00
CA ALA A 405 -2.73 22.58 1.67
C ALA A 405 -2.93 21.97 3.09
N PRO A 406 -3.18 22.78 4.14
CA PRO A 406 -3.69 22.30 5.42
C PRO A 406 -4.91 21.38 5.22
N PHE A 407 -5.04 20.29 5.98
CA PHE A 407 -6.01 19.23 5.65
C PHE A 407 -7.46 19.72 5.59
N TYR A 408 -7.90 20.56 6.54
CA TYR A 408 -9.23 21.20 6.55
C TYR A 408 -9.50 22.09 5.32
N SER A 409 -8.45 22.54 4.64
CA SER A 409 -8.52 23.33 3.40
C SER A 409 -8.29 22.52 2.12
N SER A 410 -8.02 21.21 2.24
CA SER A 410 -7.76 20.32 1.09
C SER A 410 -9.05 19.64 0.60
N ASP A 411 -9.11 19.34 -0.71
CA ASP A 411 -10.21 18.58 -1.32
C ASP A 411 -9.85 17.09 -1.46
N ILE A 412 -8.56 16.81 -1.70
CA ILE A 412 -7.96 15.47 -1.78
C ILE A 412 -6.76 15.39 -0.83
N ILE A 413 -6.68 14.34 -0.03
CA ILE A 413 -5.51 13.99 0.77
C ILE A 413 -4.82 12.78 0.16
N ILE A 414 -3.50 12.86 -0.03
CA ILE A 414 -2.66 11.74 -0.48
C ILE A 414 -1.64 11.45 0.62
N ALA A 415 -1.58 10.23 1.13
CA ALA A 415 -0.70 9.87 2.25
C ALA A 415 -0.31 8.39 2.25
N SER A 416 0.72 8.03 3.00
CA SER A 416 0.98 6.64 3.37
C SER A 416 0.23 6.26 4.66
N PRO A 417 0.04 4.96 4.95
CA PRO A 417 -0.51 4.53 6.24
C PRO A 417 0.32 5.01 7.44
N LEU A 418 1.65 5.07 7.29
CA LEU A 418 2.56 5.59 8.33
C LEU A 418 2.39 7.12 8.51
N GLY A 419 2.33 7.88 7.42
CA GLY A 419 2.09 9.31 7.44
C GLY A 419 0.72 9.68 8.06
N MET A 420 -0.29 8.84 7.84
CA MET A 420 -1.60 8.94 8.52
C MET A 420 -1.51 8.60 10.01
N ARG A 421 -0.81 7.51 10.39
CA ARG A 421 -0.62 7.10 11.79
C ARG A 421 0.03 8.21 12.64
N THR A 422 0.92 9.03 12.07
CA THR A 422 1.56 10.17 12.77
C THR A 422 0.75 11.48 12.77
N ILE A 423 -0.47 11.51 12.22
CA ILE A 423 -1.43 12.60 12.44
C ILE A 423 -2.48 12.15 13.49
N ILE A 424 -3.06 10.97 13.25
CA ILE A 424 -4.09 10.37 14.12
C ILE A 424 -3.52 10.07 15.51
N GLY A 425 -2.21 9.83 15.61
CA GLY A 425 -1.52 9.61 16.87
C GLY A 425 -2.01 8.37 17.63
N ALA A 426 -1.61 8.26 18.89
CA ALA A 426 -2.12 7.31 19.86
C ALA A 426 -3.14 7.94 20.82
N GLU A 427 -3.93 7.08 21.48
CA GLU A 427 -4.88 7.50 22.50
C GLU A 427 -4.14 8.14 23.69
N GLY A 428 -4.44 9.40 23.99
CA GLY A 428 -3.76 10.21 25.01
C GLY A 428 -2.75 11.24 24.48
N GLU A 429 -2.40 11.24 23.19
CA GLU A 429 -1.45 12.21 22.62
C GLU A 429 -2.08 13.60 22.38
N LYS A 430 -1.42 14.66 22.86
CA LYS A 430 -1.87 16.06 22.74
C LYS A 430 -1.86 16.64 21.31
N LYS A 431 -1.37 15.89 20.32
CA LYS A 431 -1.31 16.28 18.89
C LYS A 431 -2.16 15.36 18.00
N ARG A 432 -3.01 14.52 18.60
CA ARG A 432 -3.94 13.62 17.92
C ARG A 432 -4.99 14.44 17.16
N ASP A 433 -5.01 14.29 15.84
CA ASP A 433 -6.07 14.84 14.98
C ASP A 433 -6.57 13.78 13.98
N PHE A 434 -7.89 13.68 13.86
CA PHE A 434 -8.59 12.84 12.88
C PHE A 434 -9.89 13.45 12.34
N ASP A 435 -10.28 14.66 12.75
CA ASP A 435 -11.59 15.25 12.39
C ASP A 435 -11.69 15.53 10.89
N PHE A 436 -10.55 15.85 10.25
CA PHE A 436 -10.42 15.96 8.80
C PHE A 436 -10.78 14.66 8.03
N LEU A 437 -10.94 13.52 8.69
CA LEU A 437 -11.40 12.24 8.11
C LEU A 437 -12.91 11.98 8.22
N SER A 438 -13.68 12.86 8.88
CA SER A 438 -15.13 12.69 9.05
C SER A 438 -15.89 12.61 7.72
N SER A 439 -15.54 13.46 6.75
CA SER A 439 -16.33 13.68 5.53
C SER A 439 -15.80 12.98 4.27
N ILE A 440 -14.94 11.97 4.41
CA ILE A 440 -14.42 11.23 3.25
C ILE A 440 -15.58 10.51 2.53
N GLU A 441 -15.85 10.95 1.30
CA GLU A 441 -16.84 10.42 0.36
C GLU A 441 -16.25 9.32 -0.54
N ILE A 442 -14.95 9.41 -0.90
CA ILE A 442 -14.21 8.36 -1.63
C ILE A 442 -12.91 8.02 -0.91
N LEU A 443 -12.70 6.71 -0.66
CA LEU A 443 -11.46 6.15 -0.14
C LEU A 443 -10.81 5.27 -1.21
N ILE A 444 -9.61 5.63 -1.65
CA ILE A 444 -8.77 4.82 -2.55
C ILE A 444 -7.62 4.24 -1.73
N ILE A 445 -7.45 2.92 -1.78
CA ILE A 445 -6.31 2.21 -1.22
C ILE A 445 -5.64 1.47 -2.38
N ASP A 446 -4.53 2.03 -2.88
CA ASP A 446 -3.76 1.43 -3.97
C ASP A 446 -2.65 0.52 -3.42
N GLN A 447 -2.24 -0.49 -4.18
CA GLN A 447 -1.15 -1.44 -3.86
C GLN A 447 -1.25 -2.07 -2.46
N ALA A 448 -2.45 -2.55 -2.10
CA ALA A 448 -2.76 -3.02 -0.75
C ALA A 448 -1.93 -4.24 -0.28
N ASP A 449 -1.29 -4.95 -1.20
CA ASP A 449 -0.32 -6.01 -0.93
C ASP A 449 0.98 -5.48 -0.32
N ILE A 450 1.43 -4.28 -0.69
CA ILE A 450 2.68 -3.70 -0.17
C ILE A 450 2.55 -3.35 1.32
N TYR A 451 1.35 -3.00 1.79
CA TYR A 451 1.11 -2.77 3.22
C TYR A 451 1.30 -4.03 4.09
N LEU A 452 1.15 -5.22 3.51
CA LEU A 452 1.46 -6.49 4.19
C LEU A 452 2.98 -6.62 4.46
N MET A 453 3.81 -6.02 3.59
CA MET A 453 5.27 -5.98 3.73
C MET A 453 5.76 -4.75 4.52
N GLN A 454 4.90 -3.77 4.83
CA GLN A 454 5.20 -2.58 5.64
C GLN A 454 4.76 -2.77 7.10
N ASN A 455 3.56 -2.30 7.46
CA ASN A 455 2.86 -2.63 8.71
C ASN A 455 1.36 -2.51 8.46
N TRP A 456 0.67 -3.66 8.42
CA TRP A 456 -0.78 -3.72 8.22
C TRP A 456 -1.59 -3.06 9.35
N GLU A 457 -1.02 -2.97 10.56
CA GLU A 457 -1.68 -2.29 11.68
C GLU A 457 -1.96 -0.81 11.38
N HIS A 458 -1.12 -0.13 10.61
CA HIS A 458 -1.36 1.27 10.23
C HIS A 458 -2.62 1.42 9.37
N VAL A 459 -2.91 0.44 8.50
CA VAL A 459 -4.14 0.39 7.71
C VAL A 459 -5.34 0.10 8.62
N LEU A 460 -5.23 -0.88 9.52
CA LEU A 460 -6.30 -1.19 10.49
C LEU A 460 -6.59 0.00 11.44
N HIS A 461 -5.57 0.76 11.81
CA HIS A 461 -5.70 1.97 12.63
C HIS A 461 -6.44 3.08 11.86
N LEU A 462 -6.06 3.32 10.60
CA LEU A 462 -6.75 4.27 9.73
C LEU A 462 -8.23 3.89 9.54
N MET A 463 -8.53 2.63 9.24
CA MET A 463 -9.90 2.15 8.99
C MET A 463 -10.82 2.20 10.22
N LYS A 464 -10.29 2.46 11.42
CA LYS A 464 -11.07 2.77 12.64
C LYS A 464 -11.46 4.25 12.78
N HIS A 465 -10.73 5.16 12.11
CA HIS A 465 -10.85 6.61 12.30
C HIS A 465 -11.50 7.37 11.12
N ILE A 466 -11.73 6.71 9.98
CA ILE A 466 -12.45 7.31 8.84
C ILE A 466 -13.96 7.34 9.12
N ASN A 467 -14.61 8.47 8.81
CA ASN A 467 -16.03 8.75 9.08
C ASN A 467 -16.45 8.59 10.56
N LEU A 468 -15.58 9.00 11.50
CA LEU A 468 -16.02 9.32 12.86
C LEU A 468 -16.65 10.72 12.89
N LEU A 469 -17.50 11.00 13.88
CA LEU A 469 -17.91 12.38 14.17
C LEU A 469 -16.69 13.18 14.69
N PRO A 470 -16.51 14.44 14.27
CA PRO A 470 -15.39 15.26 14.69
C PRO A 470 -15.54 15.71 16.15
N LEU A 471 -14.42 16.01 16.81
CA LEU A 471 -14.36 16.50 18.18
C LEU A 471 -14.54 18.02 18.28
N ASP A 472 -14.06 18.77 17.28
CA ASP A 472 -14.31 20.22 17.14
C ASP A 472 -15.13 20.53 15.87
N SER A 473 -15.75 21.70 15.90
CA SER A 473 -16.58 22.30 14.86
C SER A 473 -15.82 22.84 13.65
N HIS A 474 -14.52 23.14 13.78
CA HIS A 474 -13.63 23.66 12.72
C HIS A 474 -14.21 24.79 11.83
N GLY A 475 -15.13 25.61 12.38
CA GLY A 475 -15.78 26.72 11.66
C GLY A 475 -16.90 26.33 10.67
N VAL A 476 -17.48 25.13 10.79
CA VAL A 476 -18.49 24.58 9.87
C VAL A 476 -19.87 25.27 10.01
N ASP A 477 -20.46 25.66 8.88
CA ASP A 477 -21.87 26.08 8.80
C ASP A 477 -22.81 24.86 8.83
N PHE A 478 -23.25 24.47 10.02
CA PHE A 478 -24.15 23.32 10.23
C PHE A 478 -25.45 23.39 9.41
N SER A 479 -25.91 24.57 8.97
CA SER A 479 -27.10 24.68 8.10
C SER A 479 -26.88 24.08 6.71
N ARG A 480 -25.63 23.92 6.27
CA ARG A 480 -25.24 23.37 4.96
C ARG A 480 -24.82 21.90 5.01
N VAL A 481 -24.70 21.31 6.19
CA VAL A 481 -24.17 19.94 6.31
C VAL A 481 -25.22 18.94 5.84
N ARG A 482 -24.83 18.02 4.94
CA ARG A 482 -25.70 16.93 4.48
C ARG A 482 -26.21 16.11 5.67
N MET A 483 -27.51 15.77 5.67
CA MET A 483 -28.14 15.02 6.76
C MET A 483 -27.44 13.68 7.04
N LEU A 484 -26.91 13.03 6.01
CA LEU A 484 -26.12 11.79 6.13
C LEU A 484 -24.85 11.93 6.98
N ASN A 485 -24.27 13.13 7.10
CA ASN A 485 -23.14 13.39 7.98
C ASN A 485 -23.60 13.72 9.41
N LEU A 486 -24.67 14.51 9.56
CA LEU A 486 -25.27 14.83 10.87
C LEU A 486 -25.74 13.55 11.59
N ASN A 487 -26.31 12.60 10.84
CA ASN A 487 -26.78 11.31 11.37
C ASN A 487 -25.64 10.26 11.56
N ASN A 488 -24.39 10.61 11.29
CA ASN A 488 -23.24 9.67 11.31
C ASN A 488 -23.42 8.44 10.39
N TRP A 489 -24.00 8.67 9.20
CA TRP A 489 -24.26 7.65 8.18
C TRP A 489 -23.27 7.67 7.01
N SER A 490 -22.31 8.61 6.99
CA SER A 490 -21.30 8.78 5.93
C SER A 490 -20.59 7.47 5.54
N LYS A 491 -20.36 6.57 6.50
CA LYS A 491 -19.79 5.22 6.28
C LYS A 491 -20.58 4.32 5.32
N TYR A 492 -21.88 4.56 5.13
CA TYR A 492 -22.76 3.86 4.17
C TYR A 492 -22.78 4.53 2.78
N TYR A 493 -22.38 5.81 2.69
CA TYR A 493 -22.26 6.55 1.43
C TYR A 493 -20.84 6.52 0.85
N ARG A 494 -19.81 6.35 1.71
CA ARG A 494 -18.42 6.30 1.27
C ARG A 494 -18.21 5.18 0.26
N GLN A 495 -17.62 5.50 -0.88
CA GLN A 495 -17.13 4.50 -1.82
C GLN A 495 -15.70 4.08 -1.43
N THR A 496 -15.46 2.78 -1.27
CA THR A 496 -14.12 2.25 -0.99
C THR A 496 -13.58 1.47 -2.19
N LEU A 497 -12.47 1.94 -2.76
CA LEU A 497 -11.78 1.38 -3.92
C LEU A 497 -10.44 0.76 -3.48
N LEU A 498 -10.35 -0.56 -3.53
CA LEU A 498 -9.24 -1.35 -2.98
C LEU A 498 -8.53 -2.14 -4.09
N PHE A 499 -7.29 -1.77 -4.39
CA PHE A 499 -6.48 -2.38 -5.44
C PHE A 499 -5.29 -3.13 -4.84
N SER A 500 -5.03 -4.36 -5.29
CA SER A 500 -3.95 -5.22 -4.80
C SER A 500 -3.40 -6.10 -5.92
N ALA A 501 -2.14 -6.53 -5.82
CA ALA A 501 -1.56 -7.55 -6.69
C ALA A 501 -2.01 -8.99 -6.37
N LEU A 502 -2.68 -9.24 -5.22
CA LEU A 502 -3.02 -10.58 -4.75
C LEU A 502 -4.31 -10.64 -3.89
N GLN A 503 -4.84 -11.85 -3.69
CA GLN A 503 -5.94 -12.11 -2.75
C GLN A 503 -5.38 -12.66 -1.43
N ASP A 504 -5.38 -11.84 -0.36
CA ASP A 504 -4.97 -12.23 1.00
C ASP A 504 -6.13 -12.11 2.02
N PRO A 505 -6.27 -13.00 3.01
CA PRO A 505 -7.33 -12.91 4.02
C PRO A 505 -7.40 -11.58 4.79
N GLN A 506 -6.29 -10.88 5.00
CA GLN A 506 -6.24 -9.60 5.71
C GLN A 506 -6.90 -8.48 4.88
N ILE A 507 -6.55 -8.40 3.59
CA ILE A 507 -7.14 -7.45 2.63
C ILE A 507 -8.65 -7.73 2.48
N ASN A 508 -9.02 -9.01 2.37
CA ASN A 508 -10.42 -9.45 2.36
C ASN A 508 -11.17 -9.08 3.66
N SER A 509 -10.51 -9.16 4.82
CA SER A 509 -11.10 -8.75 6.10
C SER A 509 -11.38 -7.25 6.17
N VAL A 510 -10.53 -6.39 5.59
CA VAL A 510 -10.81 -4.95 5.53
C VAL A 510 -12.01 -4.66 4.64
N PHE A 511 -12.05 -5.25 3.44
CA PHE A 511 -13.18 -5.08 2.52
C PHE A 511 -14.51 -5.53 3.15
N ASN A 512 -14.53 -6.70 3.80
CA ASN A 512 -15.76 -7.23 4.38
C ASN A 512 -16.23 -6.42 5.62
N LYS A 513 -15.30 -5.95 6.47
CA LYS A 513 -15.62 -5.33 7.78
C LYS A 513 -15.71 -3.81 7.81
N HIS A 514 -15.15 -3.09 6.84
CA HIS A 514 -15.10 -1.61 6.86
C HIS A 514 -15.75 -0.95 5.63
N CYS A 515 -16.09 -1.74 4.61
CA CYS A 515 -16.87 -1.27 3.47
C CYS A 515 -18.34 -1.64 3.69
N PHE A 516 -19.23 -0.66 3.56
CA PHE A 516 -20.66 -0.74 3.91
C PHE A 516 -21.55 0.00 2.90
N ASN A 517 -21.08 0.23 1.68
CA ASN A 517 -21.78 1.10 0.74
C ASN A 517 -23.20 0.61 0.40
N TYR A 518 -24.21 1.48 0.52
CA TYR A 518 -25.62 1.10 0.35
C TYR A 518 -25.97 0.64 -1.07
N VAL A 519 -25.25 1.12 -2.09
CA VAL A 519 -25.38 0.67 -3.50
C VAL A 519 -24.80 -0.75 -3.69
N GLY A 520 -24.03 -1.23 -2.71
CA GLY A 520 -23.41 -2.54 -2.67
C GLY A 520 -21.95 -2.52 -3.12
N GLN A 521 -21.43 -3.74 -3.28
CA GLN A 521 -20.00 -4.03 -3.37
C GLN A 521 -19.72 -4.93 -4.57
N VAL A 522 -18.52 -4.82 -5.13
CA VAL A 522 -18.04 -5.65 -6.25
C VAL A 522 -16.64 -6.17 -5.92
N ALA A 523 -16.49 -7.48 -5.80
CA ALA A 523 -15.20 -8.14 -5.62
C ALA A 523 -14.85 -8.98 -6.85
N VAL A 524 -13.68 -8.76 -7.43
CA VAL A 524 -13.15 -9.63 -8.49
C VAL A 524 -12.59 -10.91 -7.85
N ARG A 525 -13.04 -12.06 -8.32
CA ARG A 525 -12.80 -13.40 -7.75
C ARG A 525 -12.32 -14.38 -8.82
N ASN A 526 -11.33 -13.95 -9.59
CA ASN A 526 -10.64 -14.82 -10.53
C ASN A 526 -9.86 -15.92 -9.79
N VAL A 527 -9.70 -17.06 -10.47
CA VAL A 527 -9.18 -18.31 -9.90
C VAL A 527 -7.86 -18.68 -10.58
N PRO A 528 -6.78 -18.97 -9.84
CA PRO A 528 -5.49 -19.32 -10.43
C PRO A 528 -5.52 -20.71 -11.09
N LEU A 529 -5.61 -20.72 -12.42
CA LEU A 529 -5.58 -21.93 -13.25
C LEU A 529 -4.18 -22.55 -13.33
N ARG A 530 -3.13 -21.71 -13.36
CA ARG A 530 -1.72 -22.12 -13.30
C ARG A 530 -1.11 -21.56 -12.02
N GLY A 531 -0.44 -22.42 -11.25
CA GLY A 531 0.32 -22.01 -10.07
C GLY A 531 1.78 -21.73 -10.41
N SER A 532 2.44 -20.87 -9.63
CA SER A 532 3.83 -20.45 -9.84
C SER A 532 4.88 -21.58 -9.85
N ILE A 533 4.54 -22.80 -9.40
CA ILE A 533 5.38 -23.99 -9.54
C ILE A 533 5.77 -24.28 -11.02
N SER A 534 4.98 -23.83 -12.01
CA SER A 534 5.36 -23.93 -13.43
C SER A 534 6.47 -22.97 -13.87
N HIS A 535 6.97 -22.10 -12.98
CA HIS A 535 8.13 -21.22 -13.22
C HIS A 535 9.42 -21.77 -12.57
N VAL A 536 9.36 -22.95 -11.94
CA VAL A 536 10.55 -23.65 -11.45
C VAL A 536 11.23 -24.32 -12.64
N VAL A 537 12.43 -23.85 -12.97
CA VAL A 537 13.30 -24.36 -14.05
C VAL A 537 14.19 -25.50 -13.55
N VAL A 538 14.42 -25.57 -12.25
CA VAL A 538 15.24 -26.60 -11.59
C VAL A 538 14.45 -27.91 -11.48
N GLN A 539 15.10 -29.03 -11.79
CA GLN A 539 14.52 -30.36 -11.60
C GLN A 539 14.74 -30.82 -10.16
N LEU A 540 13.67 -30.92 -9.36
CA LEU A 540 13.76 -31.35 -7.97
C LEU A 540 12.43 -31.93 -7.42
N PRO A 541 12.49 -32.77 -6.36
CA PRO A 541 11.32 -33.21 -5.61
C PRO A 541 10.79 -32.12 -4.67
N HIS A 542 9.57 -31.67 -4.92
CA HIS A 542 8.80 -30.77 -4.05
C HIS A 542 7.89 -31.59 -3.12
N VAL A 543 8.24 -31.64 -1.84
CA VAL A 543 7.57 -32.41 -0.78
C VAL A 543 6.67 -31.49 0.06
N PHE A 544 5.40 -31.41 -0.31
CA PHE A 544 4.39 -30.65 0.44
C PHE A 544 3.87 -31.49 1.61
N ARG A 545 4.11 -31.03 2.85
CA ARG A 545 3.67 -31.65 4.10
C ARG A 545 2.49 -30.86 4.69
N LYS A 546 1.38 -31.56 4.89
CA LYS A 546 0.13 -31.05 5.42
C LYS A 546 0.20 -31.00 6.94
N LEU A 547 0.07 -29.82 7.53
CA LEU A 547 -0.08 -29.65 8.97
C LEU A 547 -1.57 -29.60 9.33
N GLU A 548 -1.93 -30.29 10.41
CA GLU A 548 -3.26 -30.27 10.99
C GLU A 548 -3.29 -29.28 12.14
N ALA A 549 -4.33 -28.45 12.17
CA ALA A 549 -4.59 -27.45 13.21
C ALA A 549 -6.10 -27.32 13.39
N GLU A 550 -6.55 -27.09 14.63
CA GLU A 550 -7.97 -26.98 14.96
C GLU A 550 -8.54 -25.67 14.41
N ASN A 551 -7.98 -24.55 14.88
CA ASN A 551 -8.43 -23.18 14.65
C ASN A 551 -7.32 -22.32 14.01
N LEU A 552 -7.69 -21.20 13.39
CA LEU A 552 -6.74 -20.30 12.70
C LEU A 552 -5.61 -19.82 13.63
N THR A 553 -5.92 -19.43 14.87
CA THR A 553 -4.93 -18.98 15.86
C THR A 553 -3.93 -20.08 16.22
N SER A 554 -4.42 -21.33 16.36
CA SER A 554 -3.56 -22.48 16.71
C SER A 554 -2.65 -22.95 15.58
N VAL A 555 -2.82 -22.46 14.35
CA VAL A 555 -1.94 -22.79 13.21
C VAL A 555 -0.48 -22.44 13.50
N ILE A 556 -0.25 -21.28 14.13
CA ILE A 556 1.10 -20.74 14.35
C ILE A 556 1.88 -21.67 15.29
N ASP A 557 1.28 -22.05 16.42
CA ASP A 557 1.90 -22.99 17.37
C ASP A 557 1.97 -24.42 16.83
N ALA A 558 0.92 -24.91 16.16
CA ALA A 558 0.92 -26.24 15.55
C ALA A 558 2.01 -26.39 14.47
N ARG A 559 2.23 -25.34 13.67
CA ARG A 559 3.31 -25.28 12.66
C ARG A 559 4.69 -25.25 13.31
N PHE A 560 4.88 -24.47 14.36
CA PHE A 560 6.14 -24.40 15.10
C PHE A 560 6.53 -25.75 15.71
N GLN A 561 5.59 -26.43 16.39
CA GLN A 561 5.82 -27.77 16.93
C GLN A 561 6.02 -28.81 15.82
N PHE A 562 5.19 -28.81 14.77
CA PHE A 562 5.34 -29.73 13.62
C PHE A 562 6.72 -29.60 12.97
N PHE A 563 7.24 -28.37 12.83
CA PHE A 563 8.58 -28.14 12.31
C PHE A 563 9.66 -28.74 13.23
N ILE A 564 9.58 -28.49 14.54
CA ILE A 564 10.56 -29.00 15.52
C ILE A 564 10.53 -30.53 15.63
N ASP A 565 9.34 -31.13 15.72
CA ASP A 565 9.17 -32.56 15.99
C ASP A 565 9.42 -33.45 14.76
N LYS A 566 9.14 -32.94 13.54
CA LYS A 566 9.02 -33.78 12.33
C LYS A 566 9.79 -33.32 11.11
N VAL A 567 10.29 -32.08 11.08
CA VAL A 567 11.04 -31.56 9.93
C VAL A 567 12.50 -31.36 10.32
N LEU A 568 12.75 -30.53 11.33
CA LEU A 568 14.09 -30.19 11.78
C LEU A 568 14.99 -31.41 12.06
N PRO A 569 14.53 -32.53 12.67
CA PRO A 569 15.38 -33.68 12.95
C PRO A 569 15.92 -34.34 11.67
N GLU A 570 15.14 -34.35 10.58
CA GLU A 570 15.53 -34.90 9.27
C GLU A 570 16.65 -34.08 8.60
N TYR A 571 16.82 -32.83 9.02
CA TYR A 571 17.82 -31.90 8.49
C TYR A 571 18.96 -31.61 9.49
N ARG A 572 18.95 -32.20 10.70
CA ARG A 572 20.04 -32.05 11.69
C ARG A 572 21.34 -32.74 11.23
N ASP A 573 21.25 -33.84 10.48
CA ASP A 573 22.40 -34.58 9.97
C ASP A 573 23.34 -33.70 9.11
N ALA A 574 24.66 -33.85 9.28
CA ALA A 574 25.66 -33.04 8.56
C ALA A 574 25.62 -33.19 7.02
N ILE A 575 25.03 -34.27 6.52
CA ILE A 575 24.75 -34.49 5.09
C ILE A 575 23.77 -33.43 4.56
N MET A 576 22.80 -33.01 5.39
CA MET A 576 21.79 -31.99 5.09
C MET A 576 22.32 -30.55 5.30
N SER A 577 23.56 -30.32 4.85
CA SER A 577 24.20 -29.01 4.83
C SER A 577 23.60 -28.07 3.78
N HIS A 578 23.85 -26.77 3.95
CA HIS A 578 23.33 -25.68 3.13
C HIS A 578 21.78 -25.68 3.00
N THR A 579 21.12 -25.74 4.16
CA THR A 579 19.65 -25.71 4.28
C THR A 579 19.14 -24.28 4.47
N LEU A 580 18.42 -23.74 3.48
CA LEU A 580 17.74 -22.44 3.57
C LEU A 580 16.31 -22.64 4.09
N ILE A 581 15.96 -21.97 5.19
CA ILE A 581 14.62 -21.94 5.77
C ILE A 581 13.97 -20.59 5.44
N TYR A 582 12.98 -20.63 4.55
CA TYR A 582 12.23 -19.48 4.09
C TYR A 582 11.03 -19.23 5.01
N VAL A 583 10.91 -18.01 5.54
CA VAL A 583 9.90 -17.64 6.53
C VAL A 583 9.15 -16.35 6.14
N PRO A 584 7.84 -16.43 5.80
CA PRO A 584 6.99 -15.25 5.57
C PRO A 584 6.82 -14.35 6.79
N SER A 585 6.51 -14.94 7.94
CA SER A 585 6.13 -14.24 9.18
C SER A 585 7.36 -13.85 10.01
N TYR A 586 7.53 -12.56 10.30
CA TYR A 586 8.61 -12.08 11.17
C TYR A 586 8.52 -12.65 12.60
N PHE A 587 7.30 -12.85 13.12
CA PHE A 587 7.08 -13.44 14.44
C PHE A 587 7.54 -14.91 14.49
N ASP A 588 7.24 -15.69 13.46
CA ASP A 588 7.74 -17.07 13.34
C ASP A 588 9.27 -17.10 13.16
N TYR A 589 9.83 -16.17 12.38
CA TYR A 589 11.28 -16.03 12.23
C TYR A 589 11.96 -15.75 13.58
N VAL A 590 11.41 -14.87 14.42
CA VAL A 590 11.94 -14.61 15.77
C VAL A 590 11.82 -15.84 16.66
N ARG A 591 10.71 -16.59 16.62
CA ARG A 591 10.55 -17.86 17.36
C ARG A 591 11.60 -18.89 16.94
N LEU A 592 11.77 -19.11 15.63
CA LEU A 592 12.76 -20.02 15.07
C LEU A 592 14.19 -19.60 15.44
N ARG A 593 14.56 -18.33 15.21
CA ARG A 593 15.88 -17.80 15.57
C ARG A 593 16.21 -17.99 17.05
N ASN A 594 15.25 -17.75 17.94
CA ASN A 594 15.45 -17.91 19.38
C ASN A 594 15.58 -19.40 19.78
N TYR A 595 14.80 -20.29 19.16
CA TYR A 595 14.92 -21.74 19.35
C TYR A 595 16.28 -22.28 18.84
N PHE A 596 16.71 -21.87 17.64
CA PHE A 596 18.01 -22.28 17.07
C PHE A 596 19.20 -21.79 17.90
N LYS A 597 19.10 -20.62 18.56
CA LYS A 597 20.09 -20.19 19.56
C LYS A 597 20.09 -21.09 20.80
N LYS A 598 18.92 -21.42 21.34
CA LYS A 598 18.79 -22.24 22.56
C LYS A 598 19.28 -23.68 22.37
N GLU A 599 19.10 -24.24 21.18
CA GLU A 599 19.54 -25.59 20.80
C GLU A 599 20.95 -25.61 20.17
N GLU A 600 21.69 -24.49 20.23
CA GLU A 600 23.07 -24.32 19.75
C GLU A 600 23.31 -24.79 18.30
N LEU A 601 22.27 -24.68 17.46
CA LEU A 601 22.32 -25.17 16.08
C LEU A 601 23.26 -24.31 15.21
N ASN A 602 23.94 -24.93 14.25
CA ASN A 602 24.92 -24.22 13.44
C ASN A 602 24.26 -23.36 12.32
N PHE A 603 23.74 -22.19 12.68
CA PHE A 603 22.97 -21.34 11.77
C PHE A 603 23.52 -19.92 11.55
N THR A 604 23.04 -19.28 10.49
CA THR A 604 23.08 -17.83 10.28
C THR A 604 21.70 -17.33 9.86
N HIS A 605 21.50 -16.00 9.84
CA HIS A 605 20.20 -15.40 9.56
C HIS A 605 20.33 -14.11 8.75
N ILE A 606 19.34 -13.89 7.88
CA ILE A 606 19.18 -12.68 7.07
C ILE A 606 17.72 -12.24 7.18
N CYS A 607 17.48 -11.09 7.80
CA CYS A 607 16.18 -10.43 7.87
C CYS A 607 16.28 -8.97 7.44
N GLU A 608 15.14 -8.32 7.27
CA GLU A 608 14.98 -6.93 6.83
C GLU A 608 15.80 -5.90 7.63
N TYR A 609 16.08 -6.18 8.92
CA TYR A 609 16.88 -5.33 9.81
C TYR A 609 18.40 -5.62 9.77
N THR A 610 18.88 -6.59 8.99
CA THR A 610 20.30 -6.98 8.97
C THR A 610 21.15 -5.98 8.16
N LYS A 611 22.10 -5.27 8.81
CA LYS A 611 23.04 -4.34 8.14
C LYS A 611 23.78 -5.03 6.97
N LYS A 612 24.07 -4.30 5.88
CA LYS A 612 24.72 -4.79 4.64
C LYS A 612 25.92 -5.72 4.90
N ALA A 613 26.85 -5.29 5.75
CA ALA A 613 28.07 -6.06 6.08
C ALA A 613 27.76 -7.43 6.75
N ALA A 614 26.75 -7.50 7.61
CA ALA A 614 26.32 -8.76 8.22
C ALA A 614 25.65 -9.69 7.19
N VAL A 615 24.88 -9.15 6.24
CA VAL A 615 24.33 -9.93 5.10
C VAL A 615 25.46 -10.51 4.24
N CYS A 616 26.52 -9.74 3.97
CA CYS A 616 27.68 -10.23 3.21
C CYS A 616 28.42 -11.36 3.96
N ARG A 617 28.64 -11.22 5.27
CA ARG A 617 29.23 -12.28 6.11
C ARG A 617 28.35 -13.54 6.12
N ALA A 618 27.05 -13.42 6.38
CA ALA A 618 26.10 -14.53 6.37
C ALA A 618 26.08 -15.29 5.03
N ARG A 619 26.10 -14.57 3.89
CA ARG A 619 26.17 -15.17 2.55
C ARG A 619 27.50 -15.90 2.30
N ARG A 620 28.64 -15.37 2.76
CA ARG A 620 29.96 -16.03 2.67
C ARG A 620 30.01 -17.31 3.52
N PHE A 621 29.52 -17.26 4.76
CA PHE A 621 29.48 -18.40 5.66
C PHE A 621 28.58 -19.53 5.13
N PHE A 622 27.39 -19.19 4.61
CA PHE A 622 26.46 -20.17 4.03
C PHE A 622 26.97 -20.76 2.69
N LEU A 623 27.62 -19.96 1.85
CA LEU A 623 28.21 -20.44 0.59
C LEU A 623 29.35 -21.45 0.83
N LYS A 624 30.20 -21.19 1.82
CA LYS A 624 31.27 -22.11 2.23
C LYS A 624 30.78 -23.36 2.98
N GLY A 625 29.57 -23.33 3.55
CA GLY A 625 29.06 -24.39 4.43
C GLY A 625 29.52 -24.27 5.89
N GLU A 626 30.23 -23.20 6.27
CA GLU A 626 30.61 -22.90 7.67
C GLU A 626 29.37 -22.83 8.59
N LYS A 627 28.22 -22.40 8.05
CA LYS A 627 26.90 -22.45 8.70
C LYS A 627 25.95 -23.35 7.93
N GLN A 628 25.44 -24.39 8.60
CA GLN A 628 24.56 -25.43 8.04
C GLN A 628 23.20 -24.87 7.60
N PHE A 629 22.62 -23.99 8.42
CA PHE A 629 21.30 -23.39 8.21
C PHE A 629 21.37 -21.89 7.91
N LEU A 630 20.49 -21.41 7.04
CA LEU A 630 20.20 -19.99 6.81
C LEU A 630 18.71 -19.71 7.03
N LEU A 631 18.38 -18.92 8.05
CA LEU A 631 17.03 -18.35 8.22
C LEU A 631 16.88 -17.10 7.34
N PHE A 632 15.84 -17.03 6.52
CA PHE A 632 15.66 -15.99 5.49
C PHE A 632 14.20 -15.52 5.43
N THR A 633 13.95 -14.22 5.60
CA THR A 633 12.58 -13.66 5.64
C THR A 633 12.05 -13.23 4.27
N GLU A 634 10.74 -13.41 4.03
CA GLU A 634 10.08 -12.92 2.82
C GLU A 634 10.23 -11.39 2.66
N ARG A 635 10.13 -10.65 3.77
CA ARG A 635 10.28 -9.18 3.78
C ARG A 635 11.66 -8.74 3.32
N PHE A 636 12.73 -9.43 3.73
CA PHE A 636 14.08 -9.15 3.20
C PHE A 636 14.16 -9.40 1.69
N HIS A 637 13.59 -10.51 1.20
CA HIS A 637 13.57 -10.84 -0.22
C HIS A 637 12.81 -9.79 -1.05
N PHE A 638 11.64 -9.35 -0.56
CA PHE A 638 10.82 -8.30 -1.17
C PHE A 638 11.62 -6.99 -1.33
N TYR A 639 12.24 -6.48 -0.25
CA TYR A 639 12.94 -5.19 -0.27
C TYR A 639 14.35 -5.20 -0.89
N LYS A 640 14.99 -6.36 -1.11
CA LYS A 640 16.38 -6.42 -1.59
C LYS A 640 16.62 -7.26 -2.85
N ARG A 641 15.82 -8.30 -3.10
CA ARG A 641 15.97 -9.30 -4.19
C ARG A 641 17.39 -9.84 -4.34
N TYR A 642 18.01 -10.27 -3.23
CA TYR A 642 19.36 -10.84 -3.27
C TYR A 642 19.35 -12.33 -3.61
N THR A 643 20.02 -12.70 -4.72
CA THR A 643 20.32 -14.10 -5.02
C THR A 643 21.23 -14.69 -3.94
N ILE A 644 20.74 -15.71 -3.25
CA ILE A 644 21.53 -16.53 -2.32
C ILE A 644 22.18 -17.67 -3.12
N LYS A 645 23.47 -17.89 -2.89
CA LYS A 645 24.26 -18.95 -3.53
C LYS A 645 24.53 -20.09 -2.54
N GLY A 646 24.77 -21.29 -3.05
CA GLY A 646 25.13 -22.48 -2.27
C GLY A 646 23.95 -23.31 -1.72
N ILE A 647 22.69 -22.92 -1.97
CA ILE A 647 21.51 -23.65 -1.46
C ILE A 647 21.49 -25.09 -2.01
N ARG A 648 21.41 -26.08 -1.13
CA ARG A 648 21.18 -27.49 -1.50
C ARG A 648 19.81 -27.98 -1.05
N ASN A 649 19.38 -27.55 0.12
CA ASN A 649 18.12 -27.93 0.74
C ASN A 649 17.28 -26.68 0.99
N LEU A 650 15.99 -26.74 0.67
CA LEU A 650 15.05 -25.63 0.78
C LEU A 650 13.85 -26.04 1.62
N ILE A 651 13.56 -25.27 2.67
CA ILE A 651 12.39 -25.49 3.52
C ILE A 651 11.54 -24.22 3.54
N PHE A 652 10.35 -24.28 2.93
CA PHE A 652 9.32 -23.26 3.11
C PHE A 652 8.55 -23.56 4.41
N TYR A 653 8.84 -22.81 5.47
CA TYR A 653 8.14 -22.93 6.76
C TYR A 653 6.68 -22.48 6.66
N GLU A 654 6.38 -21.54 5.76
CA GLU A 654 5.06 -21.27 5.21
C GLU A 654 5.24 -20.90 3.73
N LEU A 655 4.19 -21.09 2.91
CA LEU A 655 4.13 -20.63 1.52
C LEU A 655 4.35 -19.11 1.42
N PRO A 656 5.11 -18.63 0.40
CA PRO A 656 5.26 -17.20 0.12
C PRO A 656 3.92 -16.49 -0.05
N THR A 657 3.86 -15.24 0.37
CA THR A 657 2.69 -14.36 0.20
C THR A 657 2.55 -13.97 -1.27
N TYR A 658 3.66 -13.64 -1.95
CA TYR A 658 3.69 -13.48 -3.40
C TYR A 658 4.08 -14.81 -4.06
N SER A 659 3.17 -15.40 -4.86
CA SER A 659 3.37 -16.76 -5.37
C SER A 659 4.60 -16.92 -6.26
N HIS A 660 4.99 -15.91 -7.04
CA HIS A 660 6.17 -15.99 -7.91
C HIS A 660 7.48 -16.16 -7.15
N PHE A 661 7.55 -15.73 -5.88
CA PHE A 661 8.76 -15.91 -5.05
C PHE A 661 9.06 -17.40 -4.82
N TYR A 662 8.06 -18.28 -4.88
CA TYR A 662 8.27 -19.73 -4.82
C TYR A 662 9.16 -20.22 -5.96
N GLY A 663 8.88 -19.74 -7.19
CA GLY A 663 9.68 -20.04 -8.38
C GLY A 663 11.08 -19.41 -8.30
N GLU A 664 11.17 -18.13 -7.91
CA GLU A 664 12.45 -17.44 -7.73
C GLU A 664 13.38 -18.16 -6.75
N ILE A 665 12.90 -18.46 -5.55
CA ILE A 665 13.70 -19.08 -4.47
C ILE A 665 14.10 -20.52 -4.84
N CYS A 666 13.22 -21.30 -5.51
CA CYS A 666 13.61 -22.60 -6.03
C CYS A 666 14.71 -22.48 -7.11
N ASN A 667 14.60 -21.49 -8.00
CA ASN A 667 15.58 -21.28 -9.07
C ASN A 667 16.95 -20.79 -8.54
N MET A 668 17.03 -20.24 -7.33
CA MET A 668 18.32 -19.88 -6.69
C MET A 668 19.23 -21.09 -6.44
N MET A 669 18.71 -22.33 -6.33
CA MET A 669 19.53 -23.53 -6.17
C MET A 669 20.51 -23.74 -7.34
N LYS A 670 20.18 -23.27 -8.55
CA LYS A 670 21.07 -23.34 -9.72
C LYS A 670 22.13 -22.22 -9.77
N ALA A 671 22.13 -21.26 -8.84
CA ALA A 671 23.07 -20.13 -8.84
C ALA A 671 24.52 -20.48 -8.42
N THR A 672 24.86 -21.77 -8.32
CA THR A 672 26.16 -22.30 -7.84
C THR A 672 26.47 -23.64 -8.53
N ASP A 673 26.18 -23.72 -9.82
CA ASP A 673 26.27 -24.94 -10.63
C ASP A 673 27.74 -25.31 -10.92
N ASN A 674 28.32 -26.10 -10.03
CA ASN A 674 29.69 -26.63 -10.12
C ASN A 674 29.72 -28.08 -10.66
N GLY A 675 28.67 -28.56 -11.32
CA GLY A 675 28.66 -29.89 -11.97
C GLY A 675 28.73 -31.10 -11.05
N VAL A 676 28.38 -30.94 -9.76
CA VAL A 676 28.22 -32.06 -8.81
C VAL A 676 26.74 -32.41 -8.71
N ASP A 677 26.40 -33.70 -8.79
CA ASP A 677 25.04 -34.24 -8.63
C ASP A 677 24.48 -34.02 -7.21
N ALA A 678 24.09 -32.79 -6.92
CA ALA A 678 23.49 -32.40 -5.66
C ALA A 678 22.04 -32.91 -5.59
N THR A 679 21.73 -33.74 -4.59
CA THR A 679 20.36 -34.18 -4.30
C THR A 679 19.55 -33.02 -3.70
N TRP A 680 19.11 -32.10 -4.56
CA TRP A 680 18.28 -30.96 -4.17
C TRP A 680 16.96 -31.42 -3.55
N THR A 681 16.58 -30.83 -2.41
CA THR A 681 15.27 -31.09 -1.78
C THR A 681 14.50 -29.79 -1.53
N CYS A 682 13.19 -29.82 -1.75
CA CYS A 682 12.28 -28.74 -1.36
C CYS A 682 11.16 -29.29 -0.49
N THR A 683 11.16 -28.98 0.81
CA THR A 683 10.06 -29.30 1.73
C THR A 683 9.19 -28.07 1.95
N VAL A 684 7.87 -28.22 1.86
CA VAL A 684 6.89 -27.12 1.99
C VAL A 684 5.88 -27.46 3.08
N LEU A 685 5.71 -26.60 4.07
CA LEU A 685 4.63 -26.72 5.06
C LEU A 685 3.38 -25.95 4.60
N TYR A 686 2.22 -26.59 4.72
CA TYR A 686 0.93 -25.96 4.43
C TYR A 686 -0.20 -26.47 5.33
N SER A 687 -1.15 -25.59 5.65
CA SER A 687 -2.36 -25.88 6.41
C SER A 687 -3.61 -25.86 5.54
N LYS A 688 -4.73 -26.32 6.10
CA LYS A 688 -6.08 -26.14 5.52
C LYS A 688 -6.45 -24.65 5.33
N TYR A 689 -5.84 -23.76 6.12
CA TYR A 689 -6.06 -22.31 6.04
C TYR A 689 -5.24 -21.62 4.95
N ASP A 690 -4.12 -22.20 4.52
CA ASP A 690 -3.20 -21.60 3.53
C ASP A 690 -3.71 -21.79 2.08
N ALA A 691 -4.98 -22.17 1.91
CA ALA A 691 -5.58 -22.59 0.64
C ALA A 691 -5.50 -21.53 -0.48
N GLN A 692 -5.53 -20.23 -0.15
CA GLN A 692 -5.36 -19.15 -1.14
C GLN A 692 -3.92 -19.09 -1.66
N LYS A 693 -2.92 -19.12 -0.76
CA LYS A 693 -1.49 -19.18 -1.12
C LYS A 693 -1.18 -20.47 -1.90
N LEU A 694 -1.72 -21.61 -1.45
CA LEU A 694 -1.54 -22.90 -2.12
C LEU A 694 -2.13 -22.90 -3.54
N ALA A 695 -3.34 -22.36 -3.73
CA ALA A 695 -3.95 -22.20 -5.06
C ALA A 695 -3.10 -21.34 -6.00
N ALA A 696 -2.47 -20.27 -5.50
CA ALA A 696 -1.56 -19.43 -6.29
C ALA A 696 -0.21 -20.11 -6.62
N VAL A 697 0.23 -21.11 -5.84
CA VAL A 697 1.51 -21.81 -6.02
C VAL A 697 1.38 -23.10 -6.83
N VAL A 698 0.37 -23.96 -6.59
CA VAL A 698 0.19 -25.23 -7.32
C VAL A 698 -0.99 -25.24 -8.29
N GLY A 699 -1.83 -24.20 -8.30
CA GLY A 699 -3.07 -24.13 -9.08
C GLY A 699 -4.27 -24.72 -8.35
N ILE A 700 -5.48 -24.26 -8.70
CA ILE A 700 -6.71 -24.59 -7.97
C ILE A 700 -7.04 -26.10 -7.95
N GLU A 701 -6.85 -26.81 -9.06
CA GLU A 701 -7.22 -28.22 -9.20
C GLU A 701 -6.38 -29.12 -8.30
N ARG A 702 -5.05 -28.92 -8.31
CA ARG A 702 -4.10 -29.62 -7.44
C ARG A 702 -4.34 -29.26 -5.97
N THR A 703 -4.68 -28.00 -5.69
CA THR A 703 -5.05 -27.54 -4.33
C THR A 703 -6.28 -28.27 -3.80
N ALA A 704 -7.33 -28.41 -4.60
CA ALA A 704 -8.53 -29.17 -4.20
C ALA A 704 -8.19 -30.63 -3.87
N GLN A 705 -7.37 -31.28 -4.71
CA GLN A 705 -6.90 -32.66 -4.48
C GLN A 705 -6.06 -32.78 -3.18
N MET A 706 -5.14 -31.84 -2.92
CA MET A 706 -4.30 -31.82 -1.71
C MET A 706 -5.08 -31.56 -0.41
N LEU A 707 -6.14 -30.76 -0.48
CA LEU A 707 -7.00 -30.48 0.67
C LEU A 707 -7.94 -31.66 0.97
N GLN A 708 -8.55 -32.26 -0.05
CA GLN A 708 -9.45 -33.44 0.07
C GLN A 708 -8.69 -34.75 0.39
N SER A 709 -7.39 -34.81 0.09
CA SER A 709 -6.52 -35.95 0.36
C SER A 709 -6.46 -36.32 1.86
N LYS A 710 -6.54 -37.64 2.13
CA LYS A 710 -6.25 -38.26 3.44
C LYS A 710 -4.75 -38.51 3.68
N LYS A 711 -3.88 -38.25 2.69
CA LYS A 711 -2.42 -38.30 2.85
C LYS A 711 -1.93 -36.94 3.32
N ASN A 712 -1.00 -36.93 4.28
CA ASN A 712 -0.40 -35.70 4.80
C ASN A 712 0.94 -35.34 4.14
N VAL A 713 1.35 -36.09 3.10
CA VAL A 713 2.51 -35.78 2.27
C VAL A 713 2.13 -35.90 0.80
N HIS A 714 2.50 -34.90 0.01
CA HIS A 714 2.28 -34.78 -1.43
C HIS A 714 3.60 -34.49 -2.12
N LEU A 715 3.95 -35.28 -3.13
CA LEU A 715 5.16 -35.11 -3.93
C LEU A 715 4.78 -34.57 -5.32
N PHE A 716 5.51 -33.55 -5.77
CA PHE A 716 5.54 -33.11 -7.16
C PHE A 716 6.99 -33.10 -7.65
N VAL A 717 7.21 -33.42 -8.92
CA VAL A 717 8.52 -33.25 -9.58
C VAL A 717 8.32 -32.27 -10.72
N THR A 718 9.12 -31.22 -10.76
CA THR A 718 9.24 -30.33 -11.93
C THR A 718 10.32 -30.89 -12.85
N GLY A 719 10.04 -31.11 -14.12
CA GLY A 719 11.08 -31.54 -15.07
C GLY A 719 10.64 -32.34 -16.29
N GLU A 720 9.53 -33.07 -16.22
CA GLU A 720 9.02 -33.88 -17.34
C GLU A 720 7.99 -33.09 -18.18
N ASN A 721 8.30 -32.95 -19.47
CA ASN A 721 7.46 -32.42 -20.57
C ASN A 721 7.84 -33.18 -21.85
#